data_AF-A0A812QYE9-F1
#
_entry.id   AF-A0A812QYE9-F1
#
_cell.length_a   1.000
_cell.length_b   1.000
_cell.length_c   1.000
_cell.angle_alpha   90.00
_cell.angle_beta   90.00
_cell.angle_gamma   90.00
#
_symmetry.space_group_name_H-M   'P 1'
#
loop_
_entity.id
_entity.type
_entity.pdbx_description
1 polymer ?
#
loop_
_entity_poly.entity_id
_entity_poly.type
_entity_poly.pdbx_seq_one_letter_code
_entity_poly.pdbx_strand_id
1 'polypeptide(L)'
;MAKITVLPDSESLGIVDVQQLMEDRGPLPPIDPQTRAPTGLRSLVVSEDPRIVAVPQFLSPEECQHLCDLAEGGWIRSLVGKYSDAKAETVESAAAQTRTSSSCPLRPAQTAIVQRIEHRLAQLAKLPIETLERLVVLRYEPGQEFTLHHDGKFRPITIFLYLNELPADAAGGDTHFPHLGFSFVPRRGCAVMWPNAQADGAEDSRMVHAGRPPSTGVKYGVNCFFNLATKRLVRPGDLNMSSEECYVVNIASLEEGKKENGEDRSCPRRRTFTLDTDPNVRVVPGFLTQDEAEHFASLAPDDLGSGASDVGFPGAAVLLQTLVEPVAPTARQIEERLTNWNEFAPENLGYLRLVRANTQIGMGNRGCGQRSATICLSEKADVHFPHIGVRVAMSRGDLLEWPNAWFQEEAASDPKEKVTVEDLRTTHVHLAPALMLDASFHDKPVRTAEGEKDSRRRVAEFLNGLEAMWKRCLAAMGLATVGVHGQFSVSDKVYTHTWLTKTALPSKRSDLTATTVGESIYLIGGCANDQEWADNSGMYLCTGISKATEKYTPATDSYETLAEAPRSRYRHAAAAVGGRIYLFGGCAIDDSIITDIDVLDTTTGRWSTAGNWPNATSDLSAFAHDGKIYVLGGYNRPDYLAMTTVMVFDPSQSGSAAWSEAPSLLQGRGDAAAAISGEVAFALGGFHHGNWSYPMDHLEVLFLNNVEGGWKERTTMDVARGDKAAAVLNGMLHIVGGESKNPAEQSVALMDVEVYDTVTDSWYDGGSIPSHRFRFVAAALGDSIYIFGGQGSLMGSYGMVGSKYPVLDTVEQYRETVAPASVSVASPIRATILGLFSTLLACLGQ
;
A
#
# COMPACT_ATOMS: atom_id res chain seq x y z
N MET A 1 -17.53 21.94 37.24
CA MET A 1 -18.54 22.39 38.24
C MET A 1 -19.21 23.65 37.72
N ALA A 2 -20.48 23.59 37.32
CA ALA A 2 -21.27 24.77 36.94
C ALA A 2 -22.67 24.65 37.54
N LYS A 3 -23.17 25.75 38.13
CA LYS A 3 -24.50 25.87 38.75
C LYS A 3 -25.58 25.65 37.69
N ILE A 4 -26.36 24.58 37.84
CA ILE A 4 -27.57 24.33 37.05
C ILE A 4 -28.60 25.38 37.44
N THR A 5 -29.30 25.97 36.47
CA THR A 5 -30.50 26.75 36.76
C THR A 5 -31.59 26.31 35.82
N VAL A 6 -32.59 25.68 36.42
CA VAL A 6 -33.80 25.19 35.77
C VAL A 6 -34.66 26.40 35.44
N LEU A 7 -34.97 26.62 34.15
CA LEU A 7 -36.00 27.56 33.73
C LEU A 7 -37.38 26.91 33.98
N PRO A 8 -38.40 27.67 34.43
CA PRO A 8 -39.72 27.12 34.71
C PRO A 8 -40.42 26.66 33.41
N ASP A 9 -41.16 25.56 33.50
CA ASP A 9 -42.06 24.92 32.51
C ASP A 9 -41.87 25.31 31.03
N SER A 10 -41.46 24.35 30.21
CA SER A 10 -41.15 24.50 28.78
C SER A 10 -42.25 25.15 27.94
N GLU A 11 -43.51 25.10 28.40
CA GLU A 11 -44.66 25.77 27.75
C GLU A 11 -44.60 27.31 27.79
N SER A 12 -43.73 27.91 28.62
CA SER A 12 -43.65 29.37 28.81
C SER A 12 -42.49 30.07 28.07
N LEU A 13 -41.59 29.32 27.44
CA LEU A 13 -40.32 29.87 26.92
C LEU A 13 -40.45 30.60 25.59
N GLY A 14 -41.38 30.21 24.71
CA GLY A 14 -41.67 30.89 23.43
C GLY A 14 -40.47 31.07 22.50
N ILE A 15 -39.63 32.07 22.74
CA ILE A 15 -38.39 32.36 22.01
C ILE A 15 -37.23 32.44 23.01
N VAL A 16 -36.24 31.57 22.84
CA VAL A 16 -35.03 31.51 23.67
C VAL A 16 -33.92 32.31 23.02
N ASP A 17 -33.57 33.43 23.65
CA ASP A 17 -32.37 34.22 23.33
C ASP A 17 -31.27 33.91 24.36
N VAL A 18 -30.25 33.16 23.91
CA VAL A 18 -29.15 32.71 24.78
C VAL A 18 -28.36 33.90 25.34
N GLN A 19 -28.30 35.03 24.63
CA GLN A 19 -27.60 36.22 25.09
C GLN A 19 -28.33 36.88 26.26
N GLN A 20 -29.67 36.97 26.22
CA GLN A 20 -30.48 37.47 27.34
C GLN A 20 -30.35 36.58 28.58
N LEU A 21 -30.30 35.26 28.38
CA LEU A 21 -30.08 34.29 29.48
C LEU A 21 -28.71 34.46 30.19
N MET A 22 -27.76 35.16 29.56
CA MET A 22 -26.42 35.43 30.11
C MET A 22 -26.31 36.73 30.88
N GLU A 23 -27.05 37.77 30.51
CA GLU A 23 -26.98 39.10 31.14
C GLU A 23 -27.26 39.01 32.66
N ASP A 24 -28.09 38.05 33.07
CA ASP A 24 -28.41 37.78 34.47
C ASP A 24 -27.34 36.99 35.25
N ARG A 25 -26.23 36.56 34.61
CA ARG A 25 -25.32 35.52 35.17
C ARG A 25 -23.82 35.85 35.15
N GLY A 26 -23.45 37.10 34.92
CA GLY A 26 -22.08 37.60 35.03
C GLY A 26 -21.19 37.32 33.81
N PRO A 27 -19.97 37.88 33.77
CA PRO A 27 -19.15 37.96 32.56
C PRO A 27 -18.78 36.59 32.01
N LEU A 28 -18.63 36.53 30.68
CA LEU A 28 -18.18 35.35 29.96
C LEU A 28 -16.73 34.98 30.31
N PRO A 29 -16.34 33.70 30.11
CA PRO A 29 -14.95 33.30 30.17
C PRO A 29 -14.09 34.18 29.23
N PRO A 30 -12.85 34.54 29.62
CA PRO A 30 -11.99 35.34 28.78
C PRO A 30 -11.61 34.60 27.49
N ILE A 31 -11.29 35.36 26.45
CA ILE A 31 -10.77 34.85 25.19
C ILE A 31 -9.24 34.85 25.26
N ASP A 32 -8.61 33.81 24.73
CA ASP A 32 -7.16 33.72 24.64
C ASP A 32 -6.64 34.84 23.71
N PRO A 33 -5.69 35.68 24.16
CA PRO A 33 -5.25 36.83 23.38
C PRO A 33 -4.46 36.48 22.12
N GLN A 34 -3.85 35.28 22.05
CA GLN A 34 -3.08 34.82 20.89
C GLN A 34 -3.96 34.05 19.90
N THR A 35 -4.74 33.08 20.39
CA THR A 35 -5.53 32.19 19.54
C THR A 35 -6.94 32.70 19.27
N ARG A 36 -7.38 33.74 20.00
CA ARG A 36 -8.74 34.27 20.01
C ARG A 36 -9.82 33.23 20.34
N ALA A 37 -9.43 32.05 20.83
CA ALA A 37 -10.36 31.00 21.24
C ALA A 37 -10.90 31.23 22.66
N PRO A 38 -12.11 30.73 22.99
CA PRO A 38 -12.62 30.76 24.36
C PRO A 38 -11.70 29.96 25.31
N THR A 39 -11.21 30.57 26.40
CA THR A 39 -10.36 29.85 27.39
C THR A 39 -11.16 28.91 28.30
N GLY A 40 -12.49 28.97 28.22
CA GLY A 40 -13.42 28.08 28.89
C GLY A 40 -14.83 28.21 28.31
N LEU A 41 -15.66 27.19 28.52
CA LEU A 41 -17.04 27.15 28.03
C LEU A 41 -18.03 27.18 29.21
N ARG A 42 -19.16 27.86 29.02
CA ARG A 42 -20.28 27.88 29.97
C ARG A 42 -21.50 27.23 29.34
N SER A 43 -21.96 26.12 29.89
CA SER A 43 -23.20 25.46 29.45
C SER A 43 -24.41 25.93 30.25
N LEU A 44 -25.52 26.17 29.55
CA LEU A 44 -26.82 26.55 30.09
C LEU A 44 -27.80 25.43 29.76
N VAL A 45 -28.38 24.80 30.78
CA VAL A 45 -29.43 23.79 30.58
C VAL A 45 -30.75 24.52 30.36
N VAL A 46 -31.32 24.36 29.16
CA VAL A 46 -32.57 25.03 28.75
C VAL A 46 -33.77 24.15 29.04
N SER A 47 -33.60 22.83 28.94
CA SER A 47 -34.58 21.81 29.32
C SER A 47 -33.83 20.66 30.00
N GLU A 48 -34.38 20.11 31.08
CA GLU A 48 -33.81 18.94 31.78
C GLU A 48 -34.30 17.61 31.16
N ASP A 49 -35.54 17.57 30.63
CA ASP A 49 -36.09 16.40 29.92
C ASP A 49 -36.93 16.83 28.70
N PRO A 50 -36.48 16.56 27.47
CA PRO A 50 -35.16 16.03 27.12
C PRO A 50 -34.07 17.06 27.43
N ARG A 51 -32.85 16.60 27.70
CA ARG A 51 -31.77 17.47 28.18
C ARG A 51 -31.19 18.32 27.05
N ILE A 52 -31.64 19.57 26.93
CA ILE A 52 -31.20 20.52 25.91
C ILE A 52 -30.25 21.55 26.54
N VAL A 53 -29.08 21.73 25.92
CA VAL A 53 -28.01 22.58 26.44
C VAL A 53 -27.65 23.64 25.39
N ALA A 54 -27.61 24.90 25.80
CA ALA A 54 -27.05 26.00 25.02
C ALA A 54 -25.68 26.40 25.57
N VAL A 55 -24.72 26.65 24.68
CA VAL A 55 -23.36 27.05 25.03
C VAL A 55 -23.03 28.35 24.27
N PRO A 56 -23.20 29.52 24.90
CA PRO A 56 -22.79 30.78 24.30
C PRO A 56 -21.27 30.86 24.17
N GLN A 57 -20.79 31.60 23.16
CA GLN A 57 -19.37 31.72 22.83
C GLN A 57 -18.66 30.37 22.75
N PHE A 58 -19.35 29.37 22.22
CA PHE A 58 -18.72 28.11 21.87
C PHE A 58 -17.65 28.31 20.81
N LEU A 59 -17.91 29.20 19.84
CA LEU A 59 -16.95 29.67 18.84
C LEU A 59 -16.59 31.14 19.07
N SER A 60 -15.37 31.53 18.74
CA SER A 60 -15.02 32.94 18.62
C SER A 60 -15.59 33.57 17.34
N PRO A 61 -15.72 34.91 17.26
CA PRO A 61 -16.12 35.59 16.03
C PRO A 61 -15.22 35.26 14.83
N GLU A 62 -13.92 35.10 15.06
CA GLU A 62 -12.94 34.73 14.05
C GLU A 62 -13.12 33.28 13.60
N GLU A 63 -13.44 32.36 14.53
CA GLU A 63 -13.75 30.97 14.20
C GLU A 63 -15.05 30.86 13.40
N CYS A 64 -16.06 31.68 13.73
CA CYS A 64 -17.28 31.78 12.93
C CYS A 64 -17.00 32.28 11.51
N GLN A 65 -16.21 33.34 11.39
CA GLN A 65 -15.85 33.89 10.09
C GLN A 65 -15.04 32.89 9.28
N HIS A 66 -14.08 32.21 9.91
CA HIS A 66 -13.25 31.17 9.27
C HIS A 66 -14.10 30.03 8.70
N LEU A 67 -15.13 29.56 9.41
CA LEU A 67 -16.05 28.54 8.90
C LEU A 67 -16.90 29.05 7.72
N CYS A 68 -17.31 30.31 7.74
CA CYS A 68 -18.01 30.93 6.61
C CYS A 68 -17.07 31.07 5.39
N ASP A 69 -15.83 31.51 5.60
CA ASP A 69 -14.82 31.70 4.55
C ASP A 69 -14.45 30.36 3.91
N LEU A 70 -14.32 29.29 4.72
CA LEU A 70 -14.08 27.93 4.23
C LEU A 70 -15.23 27.38 3.38
N ALA A 71 -16.47 27.81 3.65
CA ALA A 71 -17.65 27.36 2.91
C ALA A 71 -17.87 28.18 1.63
N GLU A 72 -17.25 29.35 1.50
CA GLU A 72 -17.47 30.26 0.39
C GLU A 72 -16.86 29.71 -0.91
N GLY A 73 -17.67 29.68 -1.97
CA GLY A 73 -17.33 29.00 -3.23
C GLY A 73 -17.62 27.49 -3.27
N GLY A 74 -17.97 26.86 -2.14
CA GLY A 74 -18.24 25.41 -2.03
C GLY A 74 -19.72 25.05 -1.81
N TRP A 75 -20.65 25.95 -2.13
CA TRP A 75 -22.07 25.79 -1.81
C TRP A 75 -22.77 24.83 -2.77
N ILE A 76 -23.28 23.71 -2.24
CA ILE A 76 -24.17 22.80 -2.96
C ILE A 76 -25.59 22.84 -2.40
N ARG A 77 -26.57 22.36 -3.18
CA ARG A 77 -27.94 22.21 -2.69
C ARG A 77 -27.98 21.21 -1.53
N SER A 78 -28.60 21.58 -0.40
CA SER A 78 -28.71 20.65 0.73
C SER A 78 -29.58 19.43 0.39
N LEU A 79 -29.05 18.24 0.67
CA LEU A 79 -29.73 16.96 0.44
C LEU A 79 -30.46 16.47 1.70
N VAL A 80 -31.43 15.57 1.51
CA VAL A 80 -32.16 14.86 2.58
C VAL A 80 -32.06 13.35 2.33
N GLY A 81 -31.75 12.56 3.34
CA GLY A 81 -31.74 11.09 3.22
C GLY A 81 -33.17 10.53 3.18
N LYS A 82 -33.47 9.61 2.24
CA LYS A 82 -34.71 8.81 2.27
C LYS A 82 -34.39 7.40 2.75
N TYR A 83 -35.18 6.88 3.69
CA TYR A 83 -35.10 5.49 4.13
C TYR A 83 -36.20 4.66 3.45
N SER A 84 -35.84 3.52 2.88
CA SER A 84 -36.76 2.43 2.56
C SER A 84 -36.48 1.23 3.48
N ASP A 85 -37.52 0.45 3.75
CA ASP A 85 -37.62 -0.45 4.90
C ASP A 85 -36.49 -1.49 5.08
N ALA A 86 -36.06 -1.60 6.34
CA ALA A 86 -35.57 -2.79 7.05
C ALA A 86 -34.78 -3.85 6.24
N LYS A 87 -33.58 -3.50 5.74
CA LYS A 87 -32.36 -4.35 5.71
C LYS A 87 -31.17 -3.80 4.88
N ALA A 88 -31.21 -2.56 4.39
CA ALA A 88 -30.12 -2.01 3.58
C ALA A 88 -29.21 -1.04 4.38
N GLU A 89 -27.89 -1.28 4.36
CA GLU A 89 -26.83 -0.40 4.91
C GLU A 89 -26.46 0.77 3.97
N THR A 90 -27.38 1.23 3.11
CA THR A 90 -27.12 2.32 2.16
C THR A 90 -28.18 3.41 2.26
N VAL A 91 -27.74 4.63 2.59
CA VAL A 91 -28.57 5.84 2.58
C VAL A 91 -28.42 6.51 1.22
N GLU A 92 -29.45 6.44 0.38
CA GLU A 92 -29.49 7.24 -0.85
C GLU A 92 -29.89 8.69 -0.51
N SER A 93 -29.03 9.63 -0.90
CA SER A 93 -29.23 11.07 -0.72
C SER A 93 -29.97 11.62 -1.93
N ALA A 94 -31.15 12.21 -1.74
CA ALA A 94 -31.89 12.85 -2.81
C ALA A 94 -32.24 14.31 -2.46
N ALA A 95 -32.29 15.18 -3.47
CA ALA A 95 -32.84 16.52 -3.31
C ALA A 95 -34.34 16.41 -2.99
N ALA A 96 -34.74 16.75 -1.76
CA ALA A 96 -36.13 16.75 -1.33
C ALA A 96 -36.71 18.17 -1.30
N GLN A 97 -38.01 18.32 -1.55
CA GLN A 97 -38.72 19.60 -1.48
C GLN A 97 -38.76 20.20 -0.06
N THR A 98 -38.46 19.41 0.96
CA THR A 98 -38.56 19.76 2.39
C THR A 98 -37.37 20.55 2.93
N ARG A 99 -36.27 20.64 2.19
CA ARG A 99 -35.09 21.42 2.57
C ARG A 99 -34.64 22.31 1.42
N THR A 100 -34.66 23.62 1.67
CA THR A 100 -34.37 24.62 0.65
C THR A 100 -33.12 25.45 0.88
N SER A 101 -32.26 25.03 1.82
CA SER A 101 -30.94 25.63 2.07
C SER A 101 -29.86 25.18 1.08
N SER A 102 -28.72 25.87 1.15
CA SER A 102 -27.44 25.41 0.62
C SER A 102 -26.56 24.88 1.76
N SER A 103 -25.65 23.96 1.45
CA SER A 103 -24.71 23.37 2.40
C SER A 103 -23.33 23.20 1.81
N CYS A 104 -22.32 23.22 2.66
CA CYS A 104 -20.93 22.93 2.34
C CYS A 104 -20.37 22.00 3.44
N PRO A 105 -20.16 20.70 3.16
CA PRO A 105 -19.51 19.79 4.11
C PRO A 105 -18.00 20.12 4.21
N LEU A 106 -17.50 20.21 5.44
CA LEU A 106 -16.07 20.41 5.72
C LEU A 106 -15.36 19.07 5.91
N ARG A 107 -14.06 19.04 5.59
CA ARG A 107 -13.21 17.87 5.86
C ARG A 107 -12.93 17.78 7.39
N PRO A 108 -12.81 16.58 7.97
CA PRO A 108 -12.29 16.42 9.32
C PRO A 108 -10.93 17.10 9.43
N ALA A 109 -10.69 17.82 10.52
CA ALA A 109 -9.45 18.57 10.74
C ALA A 109 -8.98 19.48 9.57
N GLN A 110 -9.89 19.94 8.68
CA GLN A 110 -9.56 20.73 7.47
C GLN A 110 -8.62 21.92 7.70
N THR A 111 -8.67 22.50 8.91
CA THR A 111 -7.71 23.47 9.40
C THR A 111 -7.51 23.22 10.89
N ALA A 112 -6.42 23.72 11.47
CA ALA A 112 -6.22 23.67 12.91
C ALA A 112 -7.37 24.31 13.71
N ILE A 113 -8.06 25.31 13.15
CA ILE A 113 -9.29 25.89 13.75
C ILE A 113 -10.42 24.86 13.75
N VAL A 114 -10.69 24.22 12.60
CA VAL A 114 -11.71 23.17 12.48
C VAL A 114 -11.41 22.00 13.42
N GLN A 115 -10.17 21.52 13.47
CA GLN A 115 -9.76 20.44 14.37
C GLN A 115 -10.03 20.80 15.85
N ARG A 116 -9.67 22.02 16.29
CA ARG A 116 -10.00 22.49 17.65
C ARG A 116 -11.50 22.59 17.91
N ILE A 117 -12.29 22.97 16.91
CA ILE A 117 -13.76 22.97 17.00
C ILE A 117 -14.29 21.54 17.18
N GLU A 118 -13.80 20.58 16.40
CA GLU A 118 -14.20 19.18 16.48
C GLU A 118 -13.86 18.54 17.82
N HIS A 119 -12.67 18.80 18.37
CA HIS A 119 -12.31 18.35 19.72
C HIS A 119 -13.22 18.97 20.80
N ARG A 120 -13.55 20.26 20.69
CA ARG A 120 -14.51 20.90 21.60
C ARG A 120 -15.91 20.29 21.49
N LEU A 121 -16.35 19.95 20.27
CA LEU A 121 -17.64 19.30 20.03
C LEU A 121 -17.68 17.90 20.68
N ALA A 122 -16.63 17.10 20.52
CA ALA A 122 -16.51 15.78 21.13
C ALA A 122 -16.53 15.86 22.66
N GLN A 123 -15.82 16.85 23.24
CA GLN A 123 -15.84 17.10 24.68
C GLN A 123 -17.22 17.54 25.19
N LEU A 124 -17.95 18.38 24.43
CA LEU A 124 -19.30 18.81 24.78
C LEU A 124 -20.30 17.64 24.72
N ALA A 125 -20.25 16.85 23.65
CA ALA A 125 -21.09 15.67 23.46
C ALA A 125 -20.74 14.51 24.42
N LYS A 126 -19.51 14.50 24.95
CA LYS A 126 -18.91 13.38 25.71
C LYS A 126 -18.92 12.08 24.92
N LEU A 127 -18.66 12.17 23.62
CA LEU A 127 -18.57 11.05 22.71
C LEU A 127 -17.21 11.04 22.02
N PRO A 128 -16.69 9.86 21.62
CA PRO A 128 -15.43 9.77 20.89
C PRO A 128 -15.50 10.56 19.59
N ILE A 129 -14.41 11.27 19.24
CA ILE A 129 -14.39 12.14 18.05
C ILE A 129 -14.63 11.35 16.76
N GLU A 130 -14.31 10.06 16.76
CA GLU A 130 -14.46 9.14 15.62
C GLU A 130 -15.93 8.89 15.26
N THR A 131 -16.85 9.20 16.17
CA THR A 131 -18.30 9.10 15.96
C THR A 131 -18.92 10.38 15.38
N LEU A 132 -18.16 11.47 15.30
CA LEU A 132 -18.60 12.75 14.73
C LEU A 132 -18.60 12.67 13.19
N GLU A 133 -19.75 12.90 12.58
CA GLU A 133 -19.88 13.09 11.14
C GLU A 133 -19.14 14.35 10.67
N ARG A 134 -18.95 14.50 9.36
CA ARG A 134 -18.39 15.73 8.78
C ARG A 134 -19.24 16.94 9.19
N LEU A 135 -18.59 18.03 9.59
CA LEU A 135 -19.27 19.28 9.88
C LEU A 135 -19.91 19.80 8.60
N VAL A 136 -21.19 20.16 8.62
CA VAL A 136 -21.87 20.67 7.42
C VAL A 136 -22.28 22.11 7.66
N VAL A 137 -21.55 23.04 7.03
CA VAL A 137 -21.90 24.47 7.04
C VAL A 137 -23.14 24.67 6.19
N LEU A 138 -24.08 25.48 6.66
CA LEU A 138 -25.37 25.73 6.05
C LEU A 138 -25.54 27.20 5.75
N ARG A 139 -26.18 27.50 4.63
CA ARG A 139 -26.59 28.84 4.22
C ARG A 139 -28.07 28.85 3.88
N TYR A 140 -28.82 29.72 4.56
CA TYR A 140 -30.24 29.96 4.32
C TYR A 140 -30.41 31.41 3.85
N GLU A 141 -30.76 31.58 2.59
CA GLU A 141 -31.20 32.86 2.03
C GLU A 141 -32.64 33.18 2.48
N PRO A 142 -33.09 34.44 2.37
CA PRO A 142 -34.46 34.80 2.71
C PRO A 142 -35.50 33.88 2.06
N GLY A 143 -36.40 33.32 2.86
CA GLY A 143 -37.43 32.37 2.42
C GLY A 143 -37.00 30.90 2.32
N GLN A 144 -35.72 30.58 2.51
CA GLN A 144 -35.25 29.18 2.54
C GLN A 144 -35.42 28.55 3.93
N GLU A 145 -35.81 27.29 3.99
CA GLU A 145 -36.15 26.60 5.24
C GLU A 145 -35.69 25.14 5.25
N PHE A 146 -35.77 24.53 6.43
CA PHE A 146 -35.86 23.09 6.56
C PHE A 146 -37.13 22.79 7.35
N THR A 147 -38.13 22.24 6.66
CA THR A 147 -39.42 21.88 7.25
C THR A 147 -39.24 20.86 8.38
N LEU A 148 -40.31 20.60 9.14
CA LEU A 148 -40.31 19.68 10.28
C LEU A 148 -39.64 18.33 9.95
N HIS A 149 -38.64 17.97 10.74
CA HIS A 149 -37.87 16.74 10.61
C HIS A 149 -37.32 16.27 11.96
N HIS A 150 -36.85 15.04 11.99
CA HIS A 150 -36.10 14.45 13.10
C HIS A 150 -34.73 13.98 12.58
N ASP A 151 -33.66 14.14 13.35
CA ASP A 151 -32.30 13.80 12.90
C ASP A 151 -31.99 12.29 12.94
N GLY A 152 -32.88 11.51 13.55
CA GLY A 152 -32.84 10.06 13.63
C GLY A 152 -32.13 9.52 14.87
N LYS A 153 -32.67 8.45 15.47
CA LYS A 153 -32.11 7.82 16.67
C LYS A 153 -30.69 7.23 16.52
N PHE A 154 -30.24 6.99 15.29
CA PHE A 154 -28.87 6.53 15.00
C PHE A 154 -27.83 7.63 15.21
N ARG A 155 -28.27 8.89 15.35
CA ARG A 155 -27.45 10.02 15.79
C ARG A 155 -27.80 10.36 17.25
N PRO A 156 -27.16 9.73 18.26
CA PRO A 156 -27.55 9.93 19.66
C PRO A 156 -27.52 11.40 20.11
N ILE A 157 -26.63 12.23 19.55
CA ILE A 157 -26.49 13.65 19.88
C ILE A 157 -26.41 14.50 18.61
N THR A 158 -27.21 15.55 18.53
CA THR A 158 -27.06 16.66 17.57
C THR A 158 -26.53 17.90 18.28
N ILE A 159 -25.56 18.57 17.65
CA ILE A 159 -25.15 19.94 18.00
C ILE A 159 -25.33 20.83 16.77
N PHE A 160 -26.03 21.96 16.97
CA PHE A 160 -26.17 23.01 15.97
C PHE A 160 -25.37 24.24 16.38
N LEU A 161 -24.51 24.75 15.48
CA LEU A 161 -23.74 25.97 15.70
C LEU A 161 -24.35 27.11 14.87
N TYR A 162 -24.51 28.28 15.45
CA TYR A 162 -24.87 29.50 14.73
C TYR A 162 -23.61 30.31 14.39
N LEU A 163 -23.39 30.62 13.11
CA LEU A 163 -22.20 31.35 12.66
C LEU A 163 -22.43 32.86 12.56
N ASN A 164 -23.68 33.31 12.52
CA ASN A 164 -24.02 34.72 12.53
C ASN A 164 -25.33 35.00 13.26
N GLU A 165 -25.59 36.29 13.44
CA GLU A 165 -26.87 36.82 13.91
C GLU A 165 -27.62 37.41 12.71
N LEU A 166 -28.94 37.37 12.77
CA LEU A 166 -29.78 38.04 11.79
C LEU A 166 -30.08 39.49 12.23
N PRO A 167 -30.42 40.39 11.29
CA PRO A 167 -30.88 41.73 11.61
C PRO A 167 -32.01 41.74 12.65
N ALA A 168 -32.08 42.75 13.50
CA ALA A 168 -33.06 42.81 14.59
C ALA A 168 -34.53 42.85 14.13
N ASP A 169 -34.77 43.24 12.88
CA ASP A 169 -36.07 43.26 12.21
C ASP A 169 -36.38 41.97 11.42
N ALA A 170 -35.45 40.99 11.40
CA ALA A 170 -35.66 39.71 10.75
C ALA A 170 -36.60 38.83 11.58
N ALA A 171 -37.72 38.42 10.99
CA ALA A 171 -38.58 37.38 11.52
C ALA A 171 -38.12 36.00 11.00
N GLY A 172 -38.20 34.97 11.86
CA GLY A 172 -37.78 33.61 11.49
C GLY A 172 -36.26 33.39 11.55
N GLY A 173 -35.76 32.35 10.88
CA GLY A 173 -34.35 31.95 10.95
C GLY A 173 -33.99 31.18 12.23
N ASP A 174 -34.89 31.05 13.18
CA ASP A 174 -34.70 30.28 14.41
C ASP A 174 -34.79 28.76 14.18
N THR A 175 -34.31 27.99 15.15
CA THR A 175 -34.51 26.54 15.21
C THR A 175 -35.68 26.26 16.14
N HIS A 176 -36.81 25.83 15.58
CA HIS A 176 -38.09 25.71 16.27
C HIS A 176 -38.41 24.25 16.63
N PHE A 177 -38.73 24.00 17.91
CA PHE A 177 -39.14 22.71 18.45
C PHE A 177 -40.64 22.76 18.81
N PRO A 178 -41.56 22.42 17.90
CA PRO A 178 -43.00 22.60 18.10
C PRO A 178 -43.56 21.81 19.29
N HIS A 179 -43.08 20.59 19.53
CA HIS A 179 -43.56 19.74 20.63
C HIS A 179 -43.10 20.24 22.01
N LEU A 180 -42.04 21.05 22.06
CA LEU A 180 -41.55 21.66 23.29
C LEU A 180 -42.01 23.11 23.48
N GLY A 181 -42.62 23.71 22.46
CA GLY A 181 -43.19 25.06 22.55
C GLY A 181 -42.18 26.21 22.52
N PHE A 182 -40.93 25.98 22.11
CA PHE A 182 -39.90 27.03 22.05
C PHE A 182 -39.01 26.97 20.81
N SER A 183 -38.25 28.05 20.58
CA SER A 183 -37.26 28.15 19.50
C SER A 183 -35.98 28.86 19.92
N PHE A 184 -34.85 28.53 19.29
CA PHE A 184 -33.56 29.22 19.49
C PHE A 184 -33.29 30.27 18.42
N VAL A 185 -33.07 31.52 18.86
CA VAL A 185 -32.69 32.62 17.96
C VAL A 185 -31.22 32.47 17.55
N PRO A 186 -30.86 32.75 16.28
CA PRO A 186 -29.46 32.75 15.85
C PRO A 186 -28.61 33.75 16.61
N ARG A 187 -27.65 33.24 17.38
CA ARG A 187 -26.62 34.02 18.09
C ARG A 187 -25.24 33.56 17.67
N ARG A 188 -24.43 34.47 17.12
CA ARG A 188 -23.11 34.14 16.57
C ARG A 188 -22.25 33.43 17.62
N GLY A 189 -21.68 32.30 17.22
CA GLY A 189 -20.81 31.47 18.04
C GLY A 189 -21.53 30.69 19.14
N CYS A 190 -22.86 30.65 19.15
CA CYS A 190 -23.63 29.83 20.08
C CYS A 190 -23.79 28.40 19.55
N ALA A 191 -23.58 27.42 20.43
CA ALA A 191 -23.94 26.02 20.19
C ALA A 191 -25.24 25.65 20.91
N VAL A 192 -26.06 24.82 20.29
CA VAL A 192 -27.24 24.20 20.91
C VAL A 192 -27.13 22.70 20.73
N MET A 193 -27.22 21.93 21.81
CA MET A 193 -27.07 20.48 21.84
C MET A 193 -28.34 19.82 22.38
N TRP A 194 -28.79 18.76 21.72
CA TRP A 194 -29.91 17.93 22.18
C TRP A 194 -29.69 16.44 21.83
N PRO A 195 -30.25 15.51 22.62
CA PRO A 195 -30.28 14.08 22.30
C PRO A 195 -31.44 13.76 21.36
N ASN A 196 -31.24 12.85 20.39
CA ASN A 196 -32.32 12.43 19.47
C ASN A 196 -33.01 11.12 19.89
N ALA A 197 -32.53 10.48 20.97
CA ALA A 197 -33.05 9.22 21.47
C ALA A 197 -33.29 9.28 22.97
N GLN A 198 -34.30 8.54 23.44
CA GLN A 198 -34.58 8.32 24.85
C GLN A 198 -33.58 7.35 25.47
N ALA A 199 -33.58 7.23 26.81
CA ALA A 199 -32.64 6.37 27.54
C ALA A 199 -32.76 4.87 27.17
N ASP A 200 -33.90 4.44 26.65
CA ASP A 200 -34.16 3.07 26.16
C ASP A 200 -33.75 2.87 24.68
N GLY A 201 -33.21 3.90 24.03
CA GLY A 201 -32.80 3.89 22.62
C GLY A 201 -33.94 4.11 21.62
N ALA A 202 -35.17 4.39 22.08
CA ALA A 202 -36.27 4.80 21.22
C ALA A 202 -36.06 6.23 20.68
N GLU A 203 -36.62 6.52 19.52
CA GLU A 203 -36.60 7.87 18.96
C GLU A 203 -37.44 8.83 19.82
N ASP A 204 -36.89 10.00 20.19
CA ASP A 204 -37.63 10.99 20.97
C ASP A 204 -38.40 11.93 20.04
N SER A 205 -39.70 11.66 19.83
CA SER A 205 -40.55 12.46 18.95
C SER A 205 -40.65 13.94 19.33
N ARG A 206 -40.30 14.31 20.58
CA ARG A 206 -40.22 15.71 21.02
C ARG A 206 -39.12 16.49 20.30
N MET A 207 -38.13 15.80 19.73
CA MET A 207 -36.97 16.37 19.02
C MET A 207 -37.24 16.67 17.54
N VAL A 208 -38.47 16.46 17.08
CA VAL A 208 -38.88 16.99 15.77
C VAL A 208 -38.74 18.51 15.79
N HIS A 209 -38.01 19.07 14.83
CA HIS A 209 -37.71 20.49 14.76
C HIS A 209 -37.68 21.01 13.32
N ALA A 210 -37.67 22.33 13.16
CA ALA A 210 -37.59 23.01 11.87
C ALA A 210 -36.62 24.20 11.92
N GLY A 211 -35.90 24.42 10.83
CA GLY A 211 -35.18 25.67 10.59
C GLY A 211 -36.11 26.63 9.86
N ARG A 212 -36.76 27.54 10.59
CA ARG A 212 -37.74 28.47 10.00
C ARG A 212 -37.06 29.43 9.02
N PRO A 213 -37.75 29.85 7.95
CA PRO A 213 -37.13 30.70 6.94
C PRO A 213 -36.80 32.09 7.51
N PRO A 214 -35.61 32.63 7.25
CA PRO A 214 -35.33 34.03 7.56
C PRO A 214 -36.13 34.93 6.62
N SER A 215 -36.75 35.98 7.15
CA SER A 215 -37.46 36.97 6.31
C SER A 215 -36.51 37.93 5.60
N THR A 216 -35.39 38.27 6.25
CA THR A 216 -34.35 39.20 5.78
C THR A 216 -32.98 38.74 6.28
N GLY A 217 -31.92 39.01 5.50
CA GLY A 217 -30.56 38.57 5.80
C GLY A 217 -30.31 37.08 5.49
N VAL A 218 -29.04 36.69 5.46
CA VAL A 218 -28.61 35.30 5.21
C VAL A 218 -28.21 34.68 6.55
N LYS A 219 -28.77 33.50 6.88
CA LYS A 219 -28.39 32.74 8.08
C LYS A 219 -27.34 31.71 7.73
N TYR A 220 -26.30 31.66 8.55
CA TYR A 220 -25.25 30.64 8.51
C TYR A 220 -25.25 29.80 9.78
N GLY A 221 -25.09 28.49 9.63
CA GLY A 221 -24.98 27.56 10.76
C GLY A 221 -24.18 26.32 10.41
N VAL A 222 -23.98 25.42 11.38
CA VAL A 222 -23.27 24.16 11.16
C VAL A 222 -24.02 23.01 11.83
N ASN A 223 -24.31 21.96 11.06
CA ASN A 223 -24.77 20.70 11.61
C ASN A 223 -23.58 19.86 12.06
N CYS A 224 -23.62 19.43 13.31
CA CYS A 224 -22.62 18.55 13.91
C CYS A 224 -23.35 17.32 14.49
N PHE A 225 -23.22 16.17 13.83
CA PHE A 225 -23.94 14.95 14.21
C PHE A 225 -22.99 13.90 14.77
N PHE A 226 -23.30 13.36 15.95
CA PHE A 226 -22.61 12.20 16.50
C PHE A 226 -23.44 10.95 16.22
N ASN A 227 -22.81 9.89 15.72
CA ASN A 227 -23.47 8.65 15.28
C ASN A 227 -23.17 7.48 16.24
N LEU A 228 -24.04 6.47 16.28
CA LEU A 228 -23.78 5.24 17.07
C LEU A 228 -22.60 4.44 16.50
N ALA A 229 -22.43 4.45 15.18
CA ALA A 229 -21.31 3.80 14.51
C ALA A 229 -20.17 4.80 14.28
N THR A 230 -18.93 4.30 14.24
CA THR A 230 -17.77 5.12 13.89
C THR A 230 -17.88 5.65 12.46
N LYS A 231 -17.77 6.97 12.28
CA LYS A 231 -17.90 7.67 10.99
C LYS A 231 -16.60 8.23 10.46
N ARG A 232 -15.56 8.29 11.30
CA ARG A 232 -14.21 8.71 10.91
C ARG A 232 -13.23 7.55 10.74
N LEU A 233 -13.72 6.30 10.60
CA LEU A 233 -12.88 5.17 10.18
C LEU A 233 -12.43 5.40 8.74
N VAL A 234 -11.14 5.62 8.54
CA VAL A 234 -10.52 5.65 7.21
C VAL A 234 -10.56 4.23 6.64
N ARG A 235 -11.43 3.99 5.66
CA ARG A 235 -11.41 2.77 4.84
C ARG A 235 -10.80 3.10 3.48
N PRO A 236 -9.83 2.29 2.97
CA PRO A 236 -9.33 2.46 1.62
C PRO A 236 -10.46 2.23 0.60
N GLY A 237 -10.94 3.28 -0.09
CA GLY A 237 -11.94 3.17 -1.15
C GLY A 237 -12.81 4.41 -1.45
N ASP A 238 -13.01 5.32 -0.48
CA ASP A 238 -14.07 6.35 -0.57
C ASP A 238 -13.62 7.77 -1.00
N LEU A 239 -12.39 7.98 -1.49
CA LEU A 239 -11.77 9.32 -1.61
C LEU A 239 -11.39 9.78 -3.05
N ASN A 240 -12.32 9.80 -4.00
CA ASN A 240 -12.07 10.49 -5.29
C ASN A 240 -13.00 11.70 -5.45
N MET A 241 -12.56 12.89 -5.01
CA MET A 241 -13.26 14.14 -5.30
C MET A 241 -12.92 14.63 -6.70
N SER A 242 -13.91 15.12 -7.46
CA SER A 242 -13.67 15.58 -8.83
C SER A 242 -12.92 16.92 -8.83
N SER A 243 -12.18 17.21 -9.92
CA SER A 243 -11.43 18.47 -10.06
C SER A 243 -12.34 19.72 -10.11
N GLU A 244 -13.63 19.54 -10.38
CA GLU A 244 -14.65 20.59 -10.39
C GLU A 244 -15.17 20.93 -8.99
N GLU A 245 -15.02 20.02 -8.03
CA GLU A 245 -15.47 20.16 -6.64
C GLU A 245 -14.35 20.60 -5.68
N CYS A 246 -13.12 20.74 -6.19
CA CYS A 246 -11.93 21.07 -5.40
C CYS A 246 -11.72 22.57 -5.17
N TYR A 247 -11.13 22.91 -4.03
CA TYR A 247 -10.71 24.28 -3.73
C TYR A 247 -9.53 24.69 -4.62
N VAL A 248 -9.67 25.80 -5.35
CA VAL A 248 -8.66 26.26 -6.31
C VAL A 248 -7.79 27.36 -5.71
N VAL A 249 -6.50 27.07 -5.57
CA VAL A 249 -5.46 28.01 -5.18
C VAL A 249 -4.76 28.52 -6.43
N ASN A 250 -4.85 29.82 -6.71
CA ASN A 250 -4.03 30.46 -7.72
C ASN A 250 -2.81 31.13 -7.07
N ILE A 251 -1.61 30.59 -7.34
CA ILE A 251 -0.37 31.09 -6.73
C ILE A 251 -0.15 32.57 -7.06
N ALA A 252 -0.49 33.01 -8.27
CA ALA A 252 -0.32 34.42 -8.69
C ALA A 252 -1.19 35.39 -7.86
N SER A 253 -2.36 34.95 -7.38
CA SER A 253 -3.21 35.80 -6.53
C SER A 253 -2.73 35.94 -5.08
N LEU A 254 -1.79 35.09 -4.64
CA LEU A 254 -1.23 35.15 -3.28
C LEU A 254 -0.32 36.38 -3.09
N GLU A 255 0.26 36.91 -4.16
CA GLU A 255 1.10 38.12 -4.10
C GLU A 255 0.28 39.42 -4.04
N GLU A 256 -0.95 39.43 -4.57
CA GLU A 256 -1.78 40.64 -4.63
C GLU A 256 -2.34 41.07 -3.25
N GLY A 257 -2.38 40.16 -2.28
CA GLY A 257 -3.08 40.33 -0.99
C GLY A 257 -2.37 41.14 0.11
N LYS A 258 -1.08 41.50 -0.02
CA LYS A 258 -0.38 42.33 0.99
C LYS A 258 0.63 43.31 0.38
N LYS A 259 0.13 44.46 -0.09
CA LYS A 259 0.95 45.69 -0.22
C LYS A 259 1.02 46.38 1.15
N GLU A 260 1.95 45.94 2.00
CA GLU A 260 2.36 46.75 3.15
C GLU A 260 3.42 47.76 2.71
N ASN A 261 3.26 48.99 3.19
CA ASN A 261 4.04 50.14 2.81
C ASN A 261 5.51 50.00 3.22
N GLY A 262 6.43 50.09 2.25
CA GLY A 262 7.76 50.68 2.49
C GLY A 262 8.94 49.75 2.77
N GLU A 263 9.05 48.58 2.15
CA GLU A 263 10.33 47.83 2.13
C GLU A 263 11.05 47.91 0.77
N ASP A 264 12.38 48.03 0.86
CA ASP A 264 13.34 48.22 -0.23
C ASP A 264 13.33 47.06 -1.24
N ARG A 265 13.34 47.38 -2.54
CA ARG A 265 13.11 46.47 -3.68
C ARG A 265 14.38 45.80 -4.21
N SER A 266 15.50 45.87 -3.49
CA SER A 266 16.79 45.39 -3.98
C SER A 266 17.01 43.88 -3.83
N CYS A 267 16.18 43.18 -3.08
CA CYS A 267 16.20 41.71 -2.97
C CYS A 267 14.77 41.18 -2.74
N PRO A 268 14.15 40.44 -3.68
CA PRO A 268 12.82 39.90 -3.46
C PRO A 268 12.90 38.81 -2.38
N ARG A 269 12.46 39.12 -1.16
CA ARG A 269 12.20 38.10 -0.15
C ARG A 269 11.04 37.23 -0.64
N ARG A 270 11.38 36.08 -1.23
CA ARG A 270 10.42 35.08 -1.71
C ARG A 270 9.60 34.59 -0.51
N ARG A 271 8.30 34.85 -0.52
CA ARG A 271 7.37 34.51 0.59
C ARG A 271 6.85 33.09 0.38
N THR A 272 6.87 32.28 1.43
CA THR A 272 6.27 30.92 1.43
C THR A 272 4.85 30.98 1.98
N PHE A 273 3.92 30.33 1.29
CA PHE A 273 2.54 30.18 1.72
C PHE A 273 2.26 28.70 2.00
N THR A 274 1.52 28.41 3.06
CA THR A 274 1.10 27.04 3.42
C THR A 274 -0.38 26.90 3.11
N LEU A 275 -0.73 25.98 2.20
CA LEU A 275 -2.08 25.78 1.69
C LEU A 275 -2.92 24.90 2.63
N ASP A 276 -2.29 23.96 3.31
CA ASP A 276 -2.87 23.10 4.34
C ASP A 276 -1.77 22.81 5.37
N THR A 277 -2.11 22.74 6.65
CA THR A 277 -1.13 22.41 7.71
C THR A 277 -0.95 20.90 7.85
N ASP A 278 -1.89 20.12 7.30
CA ASP A 278 -2.12 18.72 7.62
C ASP A 278 -2.85 17.98 6.46
N PRO A 279 -2.18 17.63 5.32
CA PRO A 279 -0.75 17.66 5.07
C PRO A 279 -0.17 19.04 4.80
N ASN A 280 1.07 19.27 5.24
CA ASN A 280 1.79 20.53 5.08
C ASN A 280 2.18 20.80 3.61
N VAL A 281 1.23 21.25 2.79
CA VAL A 281 1.42 21.62 1.38
C VAL A 281 1.83 23.09 1.30
N ARG A 282 2.97 23.38 0.68
CA ARG A 282 3.55 24.72 0.61
C ARG A 282 3.72 25.19 -0.84
N VAL A 283 3.55 26.49 -1.06
CA VAL A 283 3.83 27.13 -2.36
C VAL A 283 4.72 28.34 -2.19
N VAL A 284 5.58 28.58 -3.18
CA VAL A 284 6.45 29.75 -3.26
C VAL A 284 6.31 30.38 -4.64
N PRO A 285 5.61 31.53 -4.75
CA PRO A 285 5.55 32.28 -5.99
C PRO A 285 6.94 32.71 -6.46
N GLY A 286 7.21 32.59 -7.77
CA GLY A 286 8.45 33.08 -8.37
C GLY A 286 9.73 32.50 -7.75
N PHE A 287 9.71 31.21 -7.38
CA PHE A 287 10.87 30.52 -6.81
C PHE A 287 12.05 30.46 -7.77
N LEU A 288 11.80 30.36 -9.07
CA LEU A 288 12.80 30.65 -10.10
C LEU A 288 12.58 32.06 -10.65
N THR A 289 13.68 32.74 -10.99
CA THR A 289 13.56 33.91 -11.86
C THR A 289 13.10 33.47 -13.26
N GLN A 290 12.57 34.42 -14.04
CA GLN A 290 12.15 34.13 -15.41
C GLN A 290 13.33 33.58 -16.26
N ASP A 291 14.51 34.18 -16.13
CA ASP A 291 15.73 33.72 -16.82
C ASP A 291 16.15 32.32 -16.37
N GLU A 292 16.04 32.00 -15.08
CA GLU A 292 16.33 30.65 -14.55
C GLU A 292 15.33 29.63 -15.12
N ALA A 293 14.04 29.95 -15.11
CA ALA A 293 12.99 29.06 -15.61
C ALA A 293 13.08 28.86 -17.13
N GLU A 294 13.38 29.90 -17.90
CA GLU A 294 13.64 29.82 -19.34
C GLU A 294 14.88 28.99 -19.64
N HIS A 295 15.95 29.18 -18.87
CA HIS A 295 17.15 28.37 -19.00
C HIS A 295 16.85 26.87 -18.80
N PHE A 296 16.17 26.47 -17.72
CA PHE A 296 15.81 25.06 -17.53
C PHE A 296 14.80 24.56 -18.57
N ALA A 297 13.87 25.40 -19.02
CA ALA A 297 12.95 25.03 -20.10
C ALA A 297 13.70 24.78 -21.43
N SER A 298 14.76 25.54 -21.71
CA SER A 298 15.59 25.38 -22.93
C SER A 298 16.42 24.09 -22.94
N LEU A 299 16.60 23.46 -21.78
CA LEU A 299 17.25 22.15 -21.69
C LEU A 299 16.30 21.00 -22.07
N ALA A 300 15.00 21.27 -22.22
CA ALA A 300 14.04 20.26 -22.67
C ALA A 300 14.22 19.98 -24.17
N PRO A 301 14.25 18.70 -24.60
CA PRO A 301 14.35 18.37 -26.03
C PRO A 301 13.09 18.79 -26.81
N ASP A 302 13.28 19.31 -28.03
CA ASP A 302 12.24 19.92 -28.89
C ASP A 302 11.26 18.92 -29.53
N ASP A 303 11.63 17.64 -29.68
CA ASP A 303 10.88 16.67 -30.49
C ASP A 303 10.53 15.41 -29.69
N LEU A 304 9.23 15.19 -29.46
CA LEU A 304 8.68 13.91 -28.99
C LEU A 304 7.51 13.56 -29.91
N GLY A 305 7.82 12.83 -30.98
CA GLY A 305 6.84 12.22 -31.86
C GLY A 305 5.82 11.36 -31.09
N SER A 306 4.66 11.16 -31.71
CA SER A 306 3.47 10.46 -31.20
C SER A 306 3.64 8.95 -30.94
N GLY A 307 4.81 8.51 -30.46
CA GLY A 307 5.20 7.11 -30.28
C GLY A 307 5.87 6.79 -28.95
N ALA A 308 5.88 7.69 -27.97
CA ALA A 308 6.32 7.36 -26.61
C ALA A 308 5.20 6.58 -25.89
N SER A 309 5.12 5.26 -26.12
CA SER A 309 4.24 4.37 -25.38
C SER A 309 4.90 3.96 -24.05
N ASP A 310 4.33 4.43 -22.95
CA ASP A 310 4.71 4.16 -21.56
C ASP A 310 4.72 2.67 -21.20
N VAL A 311 5.67 2.28 -20.34
CA VAL A 311 5.43 1.20 -19.38
C VAL A 311 5.76 1.69 -17.98
N GLY A 312 4.83 1.41 -17.07
CA GLY A 312 4.90 1.79 -15.67
C GLY A 312 3.76 2.71 -15.32
N PHE A 313 2.61 2.10 -14.99
CA PHE A 313 1.31 2.71 -14.66
C PHE A 313 0.71 3.52 -15.82
N PRO A 314 -0.56 3.31 -16.20
CA PRO A 314 -1.24 4.23 -17.09
C PRO A 314 -1.29 5.59 -16.37
N GLY A 315 -0.47 6.57 -16.80
CA GLY A 315 -0.76 7.97 -16.50
C GLY A 315 0.26 8.94 -15.90
N ALA A 316 1.51 8.53 -15.63
CA ALA A 316 2.45 9.35 -14.86
C ALA A 316 3.23 10.42 -15.67
N ALA A 317 3.97 11.30 -14.96
CA ALA A 317 4.91 12.25 -15.55
C ALA A 317 6.12 11.55 -16.21
N VAL A 318 6.57 12.09 -17.36
CA VAL A 318 7.69 11.58 -18.16
C VAL A 318 8.98 12.27 -17.75
N LEU A 319 10.00 11.51 -17.33
CA LEU A 319 11.34 12.06 -17.09
C LEU A 319 12.00 12.42 -18.43
N LEU A 320 12.35 13.69 -18.60
CA LEU A 320 13.07 14.18 -19.78
C LEU A 320 14.58 14.15 -19.57
N GLN A 321 15.06 14.60 -18.40
CA GLN A 321 16.48 14.69 -18.11
C GLN A 321 16.76 14.78 -16.60
N THR A 322 17.85 14.18 -16.13
CA THR A 322 18.41 14.42 -14.79
C THR A 322 19.53 15.44 -14.88
N LEU A 323 19.51 16.47 -14.05
CA LEU A 323 20.48 17.57 -14.08
C LEU A 323 21.66 17.25 -13.15
N VAL A 324 22.84 17.03 -13.75
CA VAL A 324 24.12 16.78 -13.06
C VAL A 324 25.21 17.66 -13.69
N GLU A 325 26.26 18.04 -12.96
CA GLU A 325 27.39 18.76 -13.60
C GLU A 325 28.10 17.86 -14.64
N PRO A 326 28.51 18.41 -15.81
CA PRO A 326 28.50 19.82 -16.19
C PRO A 326 27.23 20.29 -16.94
N VAL A 327 26.18 19.47 -16.99
CA VAL A 327 25.00 19.64 -17.85
C VAL A 327 24.19 20.91 -17.51
N ALA A 328 24.14 21.33 -16.24
CA ALA A 328 23.47 22.55 -15.81
C ALA A 328 24.13 23.14 -14.54
N PRO A 329 25.17 23.98 -14.67
CA PRO A 329 25.86 24.58 -13.51
C PRO A 329 24.95 25.45 -12.62
N THR A 330 23.91 26.02 -13.22
CA THR A 330 22.82 26.76 -12.57
C THR A 330 21.96 25.86 -11.67
N ALA A 331 21.89 24.54 -11.92
CA ALA A 331 21.13 23.60 -11.09
C ALA A 331 21.67 23.56 -9.65
N ARG A 332 22.98 23.62 -9.46
CA ARG A 332 23.61 23.64 -8.13
C ARG A 332 23.14 24.82 -7.28
N GLN A 333 22.99 26.00 -7.90
CA GLN A 333 22.48 27.19 -7.20
C GLN A 333 21.01 27.02 -6.77
N ILE A 334 20.21 26.31 -7.57
CA ILE A 334 18.81 25.99 -7.23
C ILE A 334 18.74 24.91 -6.15
N GLU A 335 19.62 23.91 -6.19
CA GLU A 335 19.73 22.87 -5.17
C GLU A 335 20.15 23.44 -3.81
N GLU A 336 21.16 24.32 -3.78
CA GLU A 336 21.56 25.07 -2.59
C GLU A 336 20.40 25.93 -2.07
N ARG A 337 19.59 26.50 -2.97
CA ARG A 337 18.40 27.27 -2.58
C ARG A 337 17.31 26.40 -1.96
N LEU A 338 17.03 25.24 -2.54
CA LEU A 338 16.02 24.28 -2.07
C LEU A 338 16.41 23.64 -0.72
N THR A 339 17.70 23.34 -0.53
CA THR A 339 18.24 22.74 0.70
C THR A 339 18.28 23.74 1.84
N ASN A 340 18.77 24.96 1.59
CA ASN A 340 18.74 26.04 2.59
C ASN A 340 17.31 26.42 3.00
N TRP A 341 16.37 26.43 2.05
CA TRP A 341 14.97 26.74 2.34
C TRP A 341 14.26 25.66 3.15
N ASN A 342 14.59 24.38 2.95
CA ASN A 342 13.96 23.26 3.67
C ASN A 342 14.73 22.78 4.90
N GLU A 343 15.89 23.37 5.20
CA GLU A 343 16.80 22.92 6.26
C GLU A 343 17.29 21.45 6.06
N PHE A 344 17.37 21.00 4.81
CA PHE A 344 17.95 19.69 4.47
C PHE A 344 19.43 19.84 4.11
N ALA A 345 20.23 18.83 4.48
CA ALA A 345 21.60 18.74 4.00
C ALA A 345 21.62 18.52 2.47
N PRO A 346 22.54 19.14 1.69
CA PRO A 346 22.62 18.96 0.25
C PRO A 346 22.73 17.50 -0.21
N GLU A 347 23.39 16.66 0.59
CA GLU A 347 23.51 15.23 0.34
C GLU A 347 22.19 14.45 0.43
N ASN A 348 21.16 15.02 1.05
CA ASN A 348 19.83 14.45 1.23
C ASN A 348 18.83 14.90 0.14
N LEU A 349 19.20 15.84 -0.73
CA LEU A 349 18.41 16.22 -1.89
C LEU A 349 18.72 15.26 -3.05
N GLY A 350 17.72 14.66 -3.70
CA GLY A 350 17.94 13.93 -4.96
C GLY A 350 18.36 14.88 -6.09
N TYR A 351 19.02 14.40 -7.14
CA TYR A 351 19.31 15.24 -8.32
C TYR A 351 18.04 15.86 -8.89
N LEU A 352 18.11 17.13 -9.29
CA LEU A 352 16.96 17.79 -9.94
C LEU A 352 16.63 17.10 -11.26
N ARG A 353 15.34 16.98 -11.56
CA ARG A 353 14.85 16.27 -12.75
C ARG A 353 13.95 17.17 -13.56
N LEU A 354 14.19 17.24 -14.85
CA LEU A 354 13.30 17.84 -15.81
C LEU A 354 12.25 16.79 -16.20
N VAL A 355 10.97 17.09 -15.98
CA VAL A 355 9.87 16.15 -16.23
C VAL A 355 8.75 16.82 -17.02
N ARG A 356 7.98 16.03 -17.77
CA ARG A 356 6.73 16.43 -18.40
C ARG A 356 5.58 15.74 -17.68
N ALA A 357 4.86 16.49 -16.86
CA ALA A 357 3.67 15.99 -16.18
C ALA A 357 2.53 15.71 -17.17
N ASN A 358 1.67 14.73 -16.85
CA ASN A 358 0.53 14.30 -17.67
C ASN A 358 -0.78 14.27 -16.85
N THR A 359 -1.92 14.01 -17.49
CA THR A 359 -3.25 14.26 -16.91
C THR A 359 -3.90 13.12 -16.13
N GLN A 360 -3.16 12.08 -15.78
CA GLN A 360 -3.67 10.88 -15.09
C GLN A 360 -3.05 10.74 -13.69
N ILE A 361 -3.70 9.95 -12.82
CA ILE A 361 -3.28 9.71 -11.41
C ILE A 361 -1.99 8.89 -11.38
N GLY A 362 -0.94 9.44 -10.77
CA GLY A 362 0.33 8.74 -10.63
C GLY A 362 1.54 9.66 -10.44
N MET A 363 2.69 9.06 -10.09
CA MET A 363 3.87 9.77 -9.60
C MET A 363 4.41 10.85 -10.56
N GLY A 364 4.02 12.10 -10.30
CA GLY A 364 4.71 13.29 -10.82
C GLY A 364 6.17 13.32 -10.35
N ASN A 365 6.41 12.93 -9.09
CA ASN A 365 7.73 12.87 -8.46
C ASN A 365 8.04 11.47 -7.92
N ARG A 366 9.01 10.77 -8.53
CA ARG A 366 9.44 9.40 -8.17
C ARG A 366 10.39 9.31 -6.96
N GLY A 367 10.46 10.35 -6.13
CA GLY A 367 11.34 10.41 -4.96
C GLY A 367 10.87 9.51 -3.81
N CYS A 368 11.79 9.00 -2.98
CA CYS A 368 11.49 8.08 -1.89
C CYS A 368 11.84 8.59 -0.48
N GLY A 369 11.75 9.90 -0.27
CA GLY A 369 12.02 10.52 1.03
C GLY A 369 10.81 11.22 1.66
N GLN A 370 10.98 11.98 2.75
CA GLN A 370 9.89 12.61 3.49
C GLN A 370 9.09 13.68 2.72
N ARG A 371 9.69 14.36 1.74
CA ARG A 371 9.08 15.50 1.03
C ARG A 371 9.38 15.51 -0.46
N SER A 372 8.48 16.10 -1.22
CA SER A 372 8.59 16.29 -2.66
C SER A 372 8.29 17.74 -3.02
N ALA A 373 8.97 18.26 -4.03
CA ALA A 373 8.63 19.55 -4.63
C ALA A 373 8.70 19.49 -6.15
N THR A 374 7.91 20.35 -6.79
CA THR A 374 7.91 20.57 -8.23
C THR A 374 7.86 22.07 -8.52
N ILE A 375 8.57 22.49 -9.56
CA ILE A 375 8.63 23.88 -10.03
C ILE A 375 8.09 23.95 -11.45
N CYS A 376 7.15 24.85 -11.71
CA CYS A 376 6.55 25.01 -13.03
C CYS A 376 7.54 25.66 -14.01
N LEU A 377 7.78 25.02 -15.16
CA LEU A 377 8.57 25.59 -16.26
C LEU A 377 7.71 25.93 -17.48
N SER A 378 6.50 25.38 -17.57
CA SER A 378 5.48 25.81 -18.53
C SER A 378 4.94 27.21 -18.19
N GLU A 379 4.27 27.86 -19.15
CA GLU A 379 3.58 29.13 -18.87
C GLU A 379 2.56 28.99 -17.73
N LYS A 380 1.85 27.87 -17.69
CA LYS A 380 0.88 27.51 -16.64
C LYS A 380 0.91 26.01 -16.36
N ALA A 381 0.62 25.62 -15.13
CA ALA A 381 0.34 24.25 -14.73
C ALA A 381 -0.76 24.20 -13.68
N ASP A 382 -1.57 23.16 -13.68
CA ASP A 382 -2.62 22.93 -12.69
C ASP A 382 -2.39 21.57 -12.02
N VAL A 383 -2.14 21.55 -10.72
CA VAL A 383 -1.90 20.33 -9.93
C VAL A 383 -3.06 20.08 -8.99
N HIS A 384 -3.73 18.95 -9.12
CA HIS A 384 -4.94 18.58 -8.39
C HIS A 384 -4.66 17.39 -7.46
N PHE A 385 -4.97 17.57 -6.18
CA PHE A 385 -4.87 16.58 -5.13
C PHE A 385 -6.29 16.12 -4.72
N PRO A 386 -6.88 15.10 -5.39
CA PRO A 386 -8.27 14.69 -5.19
C PRO A 386 -8.62 14.25 -3.76
N HIS A 387 -7.66 13.72 -3.00
CA HIS A 387 -7.90 13.22 -1.65
C HIS A 387 -7.94 14.32 -0.58
N ILE A 388 -7.17 15.40 -0.77
CA ILE A 388 -7.23 16.60 0.07
C ILE A 388 -8.09 17.71 -0.56
N GLY A 389 -8.60 17.49 -1.77
CA GLY A 389 -9.54 18.36 -2.43
C GLY A 389 -9.00 19.74 -2.82
N VAL A 390 -7.71 19.82 -3.15
CA VAL A 390 -7.04 21.07 -3.52
C VAL A 390 -6.57 21.00 -4.97
N ARG A 391 -6.79 22.08 -5.73
CA ARG A 391 -6.20 22.31 -7.04
C ARG A 391 -5.32 23.55 -6.97
N VAL A 392 -4.07 23.44 -7.39
CA VAL A 392 -3.07 24.52 -7.38
C VAL A 392 -2.76 24.94 -8.81
N ALA A 393 -3.14 26.16 -9.17
CA ALA A 393 -2.77 26.80 -10.43
C ALA A 393 -1.44 27.55 -10.25
N MET A 394 -0.44 27.13 -11.02
CA MET A 394 0.95 27.58 -11.00
C MET A 394 1.27 28.35 -12.28
N SER A 395 2.10 29.38 -12.17
CA SER A 395 2.74 30.09 -13.28
C SER A 395 4.21 29.67 -13.40
N ARG A 396 4.84 29.97 -14.53
CA ARG A 396 6.27 29.70 -14.74
C ARG A 396 7.11 30.25 -13.59
N GLY A 397 7.94 29.40 -13.00
CA GLY A 397 8.84 29.71 -11.90
C GLY A 397 8.26 29.44 -10.50
N ASP A 398 6.97 29.15 -10.37
CA ASP A 398 6.35 28.84 -9.08
C ASP A 398 6.75 27.45 -8.57
N LEU A 399 6.97 27.33 -7.26
CA LEU A 399 7.27 26.08 -6.56
C LEU A 399 6.04 25.61 -5.78
N LEU A 400 5.77 24.29 -5.84
CA LEU A 400 4.79 23.58 -5.03
C LEU A 400 5.48 22.41 -4.32
N GLU A 401 5.24 22.23 -3.03
CA GLU A 401 5.87 21.22 -2.18
C GLU A 401 4.85 20.54 -1.26
N TRP A 402 5.03 19.25 -0.98
CA TRP A 402 4.18 18.45 -0.10
C TRP A 402 4.97 17.33 0.62
N PRO A 403 4.47 16.80 1.76
CA PRO A 403 5.03 15.61 2.41
C PRO A 403 4.65 14.32 1.67
N ASN A 404 5.53 13.31 1.69
CA ASN A 404 5.33 12.04 0.98
C ASN A 404 4.69 10.95 1.85
N ALA A 405 4.74 11.05 3.18
CA ALA A 405 4.08 10.12 4.11
C ALA A 405 3.21 10.91 5.09
N TRP A 406 1.94 10.50 5.23
CA TRP A 406 0.97 11.19 6.07
C TRP A 406 0.51 10.30 7.25
N PHE A 407 0.97 10.67 8.45
CA PHE A 407 0.83 10.09 9.81
C PHE A 407 1.76 8.93 10.25
N GLN A 408 2.75 9.28 11.08
CA GLN A 408 3.21 8.46 12.20
C GLN A 408 2.65 9.07 13.49
N GLU A 409 1.86 8.32 14.25
CA GLU A 409 1.81 8.45 15.71
C GLU A 409 1.76 7.06 16.34
N GLU A 410 2.37 6.96 17.51
CA GLU A 410 2.88 5.75 18.15
C GLU A 410 1.81 4.68 18.47
N ALA A 411 2.20 3.43 18.25
CA ALA A 411 1.63 2.18 18.75
C ALA A 411 0.25 2.27 19.44
N ALA A 412 -0.81 2.00 18.68
CA ALA A 412 -2.00 1.39 19.27
C ALA A 412 -1.55 0.13 20.03
N SER A 413 -2.03 -0.05 21.26
CA SER A 413 -1.69 -1.16 22.15
C SER A 413 -2.14 -2.55 21.64
N ASP A 414 -2.65 -2.64 20.42
CA ASP A 414 -3.09 -3.86 19.74
C ASP A 414 -2.34 -4.01 18.39
N PRO A 415 -1.51 -5.06 18.21
CA PRO A 415 -0.80 -5.34 16.95
C PRO A 415 -1.69 -5.55 15.72
N LYS A 416 -3.01 -5.63 15.88
CA LYS A 416 -3.97 -5.92 14.78
C LYS A 416 -4.55 -4.69 14.09
N GLU A 417 -4.40 -3.49 14.63
CA GLU A 417 -4.83 -2.25 13.96
C GLU A 417 -3.66 -1.56 13.26
N LYS A 418 -3.32 -2.03 12.04
CA LYS A 418 -2.45 -1.27 11.14
C LYS A 418 -3.28 -0.16 10.48
N VAL A 419 -3.13 1.08 10.95
CA VAL A 419 -3.65 2.27 10.27
C VAL A 419 -2.85 2.50 8.99
N THR A 420 -3.53 2.54 7.84
CA THR A 420 -2.91 2.77 6.53
C THR A 420 -2.50 4.24 6.38
N VAL A 421 -1.23 4.49 6.06
CA VAL A 421 -0.61 5.80 5.84
C VAL A 421 -0.89 6.26 4.39
N GLU A 422 -1.40 7.47 4.18
CA GLU A 422 -1.64 8.04 2.83
C GLU A 422 -0.34 8.59 2.22
N ASP A 423 -0.14 8.37 0.92
CA ASP A 423 1.04 8.80 0.16
C ASP A 423 0.68 9.78 -0.97
N LEU A 424 0.88 11.07 -0.71
CA LEU A 424 0.58 12.17 -1.64
C LEU A 424 1.43 12.16 -2.92
N ARG A 425 2.45 11.29 -3.02
CA ARG A 425 3.20 11.08 -4.29
C ARG A 425 2.35 10.38 -5.34
N THR A 426 1.43 9.51 -4.91
CA THR A 426 0.69 8.61 -5.79
C THR A 426 -0.73 9.09 -6.09
N THR A 427 -1.18 10.13 -5.39
CA THR A 427 -2.58 10.52 -5.36
C THR A 427 -2.88 11.88 -6.00
N HIS A 428 -1.89 12.62 -6.54
CA HIS A 428 -2.10 13.88 -7.27
C HIS A 428 -2.08 13.70 -8.80
N VAL A 429 -2.71 14.63 -9.52
CA VAL A 429 -2.79 14.69 -11.00
C VAL A 429 -2.50 16.08 -11.51
N HIS A 430 -1.94 16.20 -12.72
CA HIS A 430 -1.99 17.47 -13.43
C HIS A 430 -3.28 17.54 -14.26
N LEU A 431 -3.86 18.72 -14.45
CA LEU A 431 -5.08 18.86 -15.28
C LEU A 431 -4.76 19.09 -16.77
N ALA A 432 -3.53 19.47 -17.08
CA ALA A 432 -2.98 19.56 -18.42
C ALA A 432 -1.50 19.16 -18.40
N PRO A 433 -0.95 18.66 -19.53
CA PRO A 433 0.48 18.37 -19.60
C PRO A 433 1.32 19.64 -19.38
N ALA A 434 2.33 19.56 -18.52
CA ALA A 434 3.18 20.69 -18.16
C ALA A 434 4.64 20.27 -18.01
N LEU A 435 5.57 21.15 -18.36
CA LEU A 435 7.00 20.99 -18.11
C LEU A 435 7.30 21.44 -16.69
N MET A 436 7.97 20.59 -15.92
CA MET A 436 8.26 20.81 -14.51
C MET A 436 9.72 20.48 -14.18
N LEU A 437 10.24 21.11 -13.13
CA LEU A 437 11.50 20.77 -12.49
C LEU A 437 11.23 20.18 -11.11
N ASP A 438 11.63 18.92 -10.94
CA ASP A 438 11.29 18.08 -9.81
C ASP A 438 12.45 17.96 -8.81
N ALA A 439 12.12 18.02 -7.52
CA ALA A 439 13.05 17.88 -6.40
C ALA A 439 12.50 16.89 -5.36
N SER A 440 13.36 16.03 -4.81
CA SER A 440 12.96 15.04 -3.79
C SER A 440 13.90 15.08 -2.59
N PHE A 441 13.36 15.14 -1.38
CA PHE A 441 14.13 15.28 -0.15
C PHE A 441 14.08 13.98 0.64
N HIS A 442 15.24 13.46 1.04
CA HIS A 442 15.43 12.14 1.64
C HIS A 442 15.93 12.22 3.08
N ASP A 443 15.59 11.19 3.85
CA ASP A 443 15.91 11.12 5.28
C ASP A 443 17.37 10.72 5.52
N LYS A 444 17.98 10.14 4.48
CA LYS A 444 19.38 9.73 4.45
C LYS A 444 20.09 10.43 3.29
N PRO A 445 21.43 10.61 3.38
CA PRO A 445 22.23 11.06 2.26
C PRO A 445 22.05 10.12 1.06
N VAL A 446 21.57 10.65 -0.07
CA VAL A 446 21.36 9.91 -1.34
C VAL A 446 22.45 10.20 -2.37
N ARG A 447 23.27 11.24 -2.14
CA ARG A 447 24.37 11.64 -3.04
C ARG A 447 25.76 11.15 -2.58
N THR A 448 25.84 10.39 -1.48
CA THR A 448 27.10 9.80 -0.99
C THR A 448 27.31 8.38 -1.54
N ALA A 449 28.53 7.82 -1.45
CA ALA A 449 28.81 6.45 -1.92
C ALA A 449 27.95 5.35 -1.23
N GLU A 450 27.43 5.63 -0.02
CA GLU A 450 26.48 4.79 0.71
C GLU A 450 25.01 5.05 0.30
N GLY A 451 24.66 6.30 -0.02
CA GLY A 451 23.37 6.67 -0.62
C GLY A 451 23.18 6.18 -2.05
N GLU A 452 24.26 6.09 -2.83
CA GLU A 452 24.28 5.48 -4.16
C GLU A 452 24.00 3.98 -4.09
N LYS A 453 24.38 3.28 -3.01
CA LYS A 453 24.03 1.86 -2.82
C LYS A 453 22.53 1.65 -2.62
N ASP A 454 21.89 2.49 -1.81
CA ASP A 454 20.45 2.41 -1.49
C ASP A 454 19.57 2.90 -2.67
N SER A 455 20.07 3.90 -3.42
CA SER A 455 19.46 4.36 -4.67
C SER A 455 19.63 3.34 -5.79
N ARG A 456 20.77 2.63 -5.87
CA ARG A 456 20.99 1.54 -6.84
C ARG A 456 20.09 0.33 -6.57
N ARG A 457 19.71 0.06 -5.32
CA ARG A 457 18.70 -0.95 -4.95
C ARG A 457 17.31 -0.60 -5.52
N ARG A 458 16.84 0.65 -5.31
CA ARG A 458 15.54 1.12 -5.82
C ARG A 458 15.52 1.38 -7.33
N VAL A 459 16.67 1.75 -7.91
CA VAL A 459 16.86 1.84 -9.37
C VAL A 459 16.94 0.44 -9.99
N ALA A 460 17.50 -0.57 -9.31
CA ALA A 460 17.46 -1.96 -9.77
C ALA A 460 16.01 -2.49 -9.82
N GLU A 461 15.20 -2.19 -8.81
CA GLU A 461 13.75 -2.49 -8.79
C GLU A 461 12.98 -1.80 -9.93
N PHE A 462 13.33 -0.54 -10.26
CA PHE A 462 12.72 0.21 -11.37
C PHE A 462 13.24 -0.23 -12.76
N LEU A 463 14.53 -0.56 -12.88
CA LEU A 463 15.14 -1.10 -14.10
C LEU A 463 14.61 -2.51 -14.43
N ASN A 464 14.31 -3.33 -13.43
CA ASN A 464 13.61 -4.62 -13.60
C ASN A 464 12.22 -4.42 -14.25
N GLY A 465 11.53 -3.29 -13.97
CA GLY A 465 10.28 -2.89 -14.63
C GLY A 465 10.45 -2.37 -16.06
N LEU A 466 11.50 -1.59 -16.33
CA LEU A 466 11.88 -1.11 -17.68
C LEU A 466 12.38 -2.25 -18.58
N GLU A 467 12.94 -3.30 -18.00
CA GLU A 467 13.38 -4.48 -18.72
C GLU A 467 12.21 -5.39 -19.07
N ALA A 468 11.21 -5.52 -18.18
CA ALA A 468 9.94 -6.18 -18.49
C ALA A 468 9.15 -5.49 -19.62
N MET A 469 9.29 -4.17 -19.74
CA MET A 469 8.81 -3.34 -20.85
C MET A 469 9.54 -3.60 -22.16
N TRP A 470 10.88 -3.51 -22.11
CA TRP A 470 11.76 -3.72 -23.26
C TRP A 470 11.59 -5.13 -23.85
N LYS A 471 11.38 -6.13 -22.98
CA LYS A 471 11.04 -7.52 -23.35
C LYS A 471 9.71 -7.66 -24.11
N ARG A 472 8.70 -6.83 -23.82
CA ARG A 472 7.41 -6.84 -24.56
C ARG A 472 7.55 -6.22 -25.95
N CYS A 473 8.39 -5.19 -26.10
CA CYS A 473 8.70 -4.60 -27.40
C CYS A 473 9.57 -5.52 -28.29
N LEU A 474 10.57 -6.20 -27.71
CA LEU A 474 11.41 -7.17 -28.43
C LEU A 474 10.65 -8.44 -28.84
N ALA A 475 9.74 -8.93 -27.99
CA ALA A 475 8.87 -10.06 -28.30
C ALA A 475 7.89 -9.75 -29.45
N ALA A 476 7.39 -8.51 -29.54
CA ALA A 476 6.56 -8.04 -30.65
C ALA A 476 7.34 -7.87 -31.97
N MET A 477 8.68 -7.76 -31.92
CA MET A 477 9.57 -7.59 -33.07
C MET A 477 10.30 -8.88 -33.50
N GLY A 478 10.06 -10.01 -32.83
CA GLY A 478 10.64 -11.30 -33.22
C GLY A 478 12.16 -11.43 -33.04
N LEU A 479 12.78 -10.59 -32.21
CA LEU A 479 14.23 -10.61 -31.95
C LEU A 479 14.53 -11.43 -30.68
N ALA A 480 15.35 -12.47 -30.82
CA ALA A 480 15.69 -13.40 -29.75
C ALA A 480 16.66 -12.81 -28.70
N THR A 481 16.29 -13.01 -27.43
CA THR A 481 17.09 -13.20 -26.20
C THR A 481 18.30 -12.28 -25.93
N VAL A 482 18.10 -11.27 -25.09
CA VAL A 482 19.14 -10.71 -24.20
C VAL A 482 18.73 -11.04 -22.76
N GLY A 483 19.59 -11.75 -22.03
CA GLY A 483 19.32 -12.16 -20.64
C GLY A 483 19.38 -10.96 -19.68
N VAL A 484 18.55 -11.00 -18.64
CA VAL A 484 18.51 -9.96 -17.59
C VAL A 484 19.67 -10.12 -16.65
N HIS A 485 20.53 -9.11 -16.52
CA HIS A 485 21.68 -9.16 -15.63
C HIS A 485 21.36 -8.45 -14.30
N GLY A 486 21.38 -9.18 -13.19
CA GLY A 486 21.36 -8.61 -11.83
C GLY A 486 22.68 -8.89 -11.09
N GLN A 487 22.92 -8.17 -10.01
CA GLN A 487 24.09 -8.40 -9.17
C GLN A 487 23.83 -8.07 -7.70
N PHE A 488 24.50 -8.78 -6.81
CA PHE A 488 24.62 -8.44 -5.39
C PHE A 488 26.06 -8.68 -4.90
N SER A 489 26.39 -8.17 -3.72
CA SER A 489 27.75 -8.28 -3.18
C SER A 489 27.71 -8.77 -1.74
N VAL A 490 28.56 -9.76 -1.45
CA VAL A 490 28.73 -10.33 -0.11
C VAL A 490 30.22 -10.24 0.22
N SER A 491 30.56 -9.46 1.25
CA SER A 491 31.95 -9.21 1.64
C SER A 491 32.82 -8.73 0.47
N ASP A 492 33.83 -9.52 0.07
CA ASP A 492 34.77 -9.25 -1.01
C ASP A 492 34.40 -9.94 -2.33
N LYS A 493 33.15 -10.40 -2.49
CA LYS A 493 32.67 -11.08 -3.69
C LYS A 493 31.48 -10.36 -4.31
N VAL A 494 31.45 -10.33 -5.63
CA VAL A 494 30.33 -9.87 -6.44
C VAL A 494 29.73 -11.09 -7.14
N TYR A 495 28.42 -11.26 -6.97
CA TYR A 495 27.62 -12.30 -7.58
C TYR A 495 26.82 -11.65 -8.70
N THR A 496 27.04 -12.09 -9.92
CA THR A 496 26.34 -11.59 -11.11
C THR A 496 25.49 -12.71 -11.67
N HIS A 497 24.20 -12.47 -11.82
CA HIS A 497 23.26 -13.49 -12.23
C HIS A 497 22.49 -13.12 -13.49
N THR A 498 21.94 -14.12 -14.17
CA THR A 498 21.17 -13.94 -15.40
C THR A 498 20.10 -14.99 -15.58
N TRP A 499 18.91 -14.55 -15.97
CA TRP A 499 17.82 -15.45 -16.36
C TRP A 499 17.84 -15.78 -17.84
N LEU A 500 17.75 -17.07 -18.15
CA LEU A 500 17.65 -17.61 -19.50
C LEU A 500 16.41 -18.51 -19.62
N THR A 501 15.60 -18.31 -20.65
CA THR A 501 14.52 -19.25 -21.00
C THR A 501 15.11 -20.53 -21.57
N LYS A 502 14.55 -21.68 -21.18
CA LYS A 502 14.97 -23.01 -21.61
C LYS A 502 13.86 -23.75 -22.33
N THR A 503 14.20 -24.90 -22.90
CA THR A 503 13.21 -25.80 -23.50
C THR A 503 12.11 -26.12 -22.48
N ALA A 504 10.87 -25.85 -22.86
CA ALA A 504 9.70 -26.10 -22.04
C ALA A 504 9.59 -27.59 -21.65
N LEU A 505 8.96 -27.85 -20.50
CA LEU A 505 8.63 -29.20 -20.07
C LEU A 505 7.81 -29.93 -21.15
N PRO A 506 8.04 -31.24 -21.38
CA PRO A 506 7.21 -32.02 -22.29
C PRO A 506 5.72 -32.05 -21.90
N SER A 507 5.42 -31.86 -20.61
CA SER A 507 4.06 -31.69 -20.09
C SER A 507 4.03 -30.64 -18.97
N LYS A 508 2.98 -29.82 -18.97
CA LYS A 508 2.71 -28.77 -17.97
C LYS A 508 2.49 -29.40 -16.61
N ARG A 509 3.23 -28.95 -15.59
CA ARG A 509 3.16 -29.51 -14.23
C ARG A 509 3.39 -28.47 -13.12
N SER A 510 2.67 -28.64 -12.01
CA SER A 510 2.93 -28.00 -10.71
C SER A 510 3.07 -29.07 -9.63
N ASP A 511 3.52 -28.73 -8.43
CA ASP A 511 3.61 -29.66 -7.29
C ASP A 511 4.42 -30.95 -7.60
N LEU A 512 5.34 -30.88 -8.58
CA LEU A 512 6.28 -31.93 -8.98
C LEU A 512 7.54 -31.90 -8.10
N THR A 513 8.49 -32.80 -8.35
CA THR A 513 9.85 -32.73 -7.76
C THR A 513 10.92 -32.59 -8.85
N ALA A 514 12.00 -31.87 -8.53
CA ALA A 514 13.21 -31.78 -9.36
C ALA A 514 14.41 -32.23 -8.53
N THR A 515 15.12 -33.26 -8.97
CA THR A 515 16.29 -33.79 -8.24
C THR A 515 17.50 -33.89 -9.15
N THR A 516 18.59 -33.23 -8.76
CA THR A 516 19.87 -33.30 -9.47
C THR A 516 20.59 -34.61 -9.15
N VAL A 517 20.96 -35.37 -10.18
CA VAL A 517 21.82 -36.56 -10.05
C VAL A 517 22.83 -36.56 -11.19
N GLY A 518 24.12 -36.46 -10.84
CA GLY A 518 25.19 -36.29 -11.83
C GLY A 518 25.02 -34.98 -12.61
N GLU A 519 25.03 -35.07 -13.93
CA GLU A 519 24.89 -33.93 -14.85
C GLU A 519 23.45 -33.72 -15.36
N SER A 520 22.46 -34.28 -14.66
CA SER A 520 21.06 -34.25 -15.09
C SER A 520 20.12 -33.92 -13.94
N ILE A 521 18.96 -33.38 -14.29
CA ILE A 521 17.87 -33.06 -13.37
C ILE A 521 16.69 -33.97 -13.71
N TYR A 522 16.17 -34.67 -12.72
CA TYR A 522 15.05 -35.60 -12.88
C TYR A 522 13.76 -34.94 -12.37
N LEU A 523 12.73 -34.92 -13.20
CA LEU A 523 11.45 -34.27 -12.98
C LEU A 523 10.36 -35.33 -12.88
N ILE A 524 9.66 -35.38 -11.74
CA ILE A 524 8.80 -36.51 -11.42
C ILE A 524 7.43 -36.06 -10.89
N GLY A 525 6.37 -36.65 -11.43
CA GLY A 525 5.01 -36.53 -10.91
C GLY A 525 4.42 -35.12 -11.05
N GLY A 526 3.56 -34.72 -10.12
CA GLY A 526 2.95 -33.39 -10.04
C GLY A 526 1.53 -33.31 -10.60
N CYS A 527 0.87 -32.19 -10.34
CA CYS A 527 -0.44 -31.85 -10.89
C CYS A 527 -0.30 -31.44 -12.36
N ALA A 528 -1.04 -32.12 -13.25
CA ALA A 528 -0.96 -31.94 -14.70
C ALA A 528 -2.03 -31.02 -15.28
N ASN A 529 -3.14 -30.82 -14.55
CA ASN A 529 -4.26 -30.01 -15.00
C ASN A 529 -4.30 -28.68 -14.24
N ASP A 530 -4.85 -27.66 -14.89
CA ASP A 530 -5.21 -26.39 -14.24
C ASP A 530 -6.00 -26.66 -12.95
N GLN A 531 -5.67 -25.93 -11.89
CA GLN A 531 -6.40 -26.07 -10.63
C GLN A 531 -7.60 -25.15 -10.69
N GLU A 532 -8.79 -25.74 -10.76
CA GLU A 532 -10.05 -25.03 -10.99
C GLU A 532 -10.87 -24.95 -9.69
N TRP A 533 -11.66 -23.89 -9.57
CA TRP A 533 -12.63 -23.76 -8.49
C TRP A 533 -13.88 -24.58 -8.81
N ALA A 534 -14.11 -25.64 -8.03
CA ALA A 534 -15.32 -26.44 -8.10
C ALA A 534 -16.36 -25.99 -7.06
N ASP A 535 -17.64 -26.10 -7.39
CA ASP A 535 -18.75 -25.79 -6.47
C ASP A 535 -18.56 -26.52 -5.13
N ASN A 536 -18.63 -25.75 -4.02
CA ASN A 536 -18.49 -26.24 -2.64
C ASN A 536 -17.13 -26.87 -2.27
N SER A 537 -16.07 -26.68 -3.06
CA SER A 537 -14.74 -27.22 -2.74
C SER A 537 -13.98 -26.39 -1.68
N GLY A 538 -14.24 -25.08 -1.60
CA GLY A 538 -13.53 -24.17 -0.70
C GLY A 538 -12.04 -23.98 -1.01
N MET A 539 -11.51 -24.58 -2.07
CA MET A 539 -10.11 -24.48 -2.50
C MET A 539 -9.95 -24.84 -3.98
N TYR A 540 -8.84 -24.42 -4.60
CA TYR A 540 -8.47 -24.84 -5.96
C TYR A 540 -7.88 -26.25 -5.91
N LEU A 541 -8.46 -27.16 -6.68
CA LEU A 541 -8.11 -28.58 -6.64
C LEU A 541 -7.46 -29.03 -7.95
N CYS A 542 -6.44 -29.87 -7.81
CA CYS A 542 -5.88 -30.61 -8.93
C CYS A 542 -6.87 -31.68 -9.40
N THR A 543 -7.16 -31.72 -10.71
CA THR A 543 -8.09 -32.71 -11.30
C THR A 543 -7.38 -33.83 -12.08
N GLY A 544 -6.05 -33.77 -12.17
CA GLY A 544 -5.25 -34.79 -12.86
C GLY A 544 -3.81 -34.79 -12.39
N ILE A 545 -3.30 -35.96 -11.98
CA ILE A 545 -1.94 -36.11 -11.44
C ILE A 545 -1.10 -36.96 -12.39
N SER A 546 0.09 -36.49 -12.71
CA SER A 546 1.03 -37.13 -13.63
C SER A 546 1.81 -38.28 -12.98
N LYS A 547 2.17 -39.27 -13.81
CA LYS A 547 3.23 -40.27 -13.51
C LYS A 547 4.51 -40.02 -14.30
N ALA A 548 4.52 -38.97 -15.12
CA ALA A 548 5.62 -38.71 -16.03
C ALA A 548 6.94 -38.54 -15.28
N THR A 549 7.99 -39.07 -15.90
CA THR A 549 9.37 -39.00 -15.42
C THR A 549 10.23 -38.55 -16.58
N GLU A 550 10.89 -37.40 -16.42
CA GLU A 550 11.74 -36.82 -17.44
C GLU A 550 13.12 -36.56 -16.86
N LYS A 551 14.13 -36.91 -17.64
CA LYS A 551 15.51 -36.53 -17.38
C LYS A 551 15.83 -35.34 -18.26
N TYR A 552 16.08 -34.20 -17.62
CA TYR A 552 16.54 -32.98 -18.27
C TYR A 552 18.07 -32.91 -18.21
N THR A 553 18.69 -32.66 -19.36
CA THR A 553 20.15 -32.48 -19.48
C THR A 553 20.45 -31.01 -19.79
N PRO A 554 20.92 -30.22 -18.80
CA PRO A 554 21.07 -28.79 -19.02
C PRO A 554 22.15 -28.39 -20.05
N ALA A 555 23.15 -29.24 -20.25
CA ALA A 555 24.21 -29.03 -21.23
C ALA A 555 23.69 -29.01 -22.69
N THR A 556 22.63 -29.78 -22.97
CA THR A 556 22.02 -29.89 -24.30
C THR A 556 20.62 -29.29 -24.37
N ASP A 557 20.11 -28.76 -23.25
CA ASP A 557 18.76 -28.20 -23.10
C ASP A 557 17.66 -29.14 -23.66
N SER A 558 17.77 -30.42 -23.33
CA SER A 558 16.94 -31.48 -23.91
C SER A 558 16.39 -32.43 -22.86
N TYR A 559 15.25 -33.06 -23.17
CA TYR A 559 14.60 -34.06 -22.32
C TYR A 559 14.72 -35.48 -22.89
N GLU A 560 14.85 -36.44 -21.98
CA GLU A 560 14.63 -37.86 -22.22
C GLU A 560 13.45 -38.31 -21.36
N THR A 561 12.40 -38.86 -22.00
CA THR A 561 11.27 -39.46 -21.28
C THR A 561 11.65 -40.86 -20.80
N LEU A 562 11.51 -41.09 -19.49
CA LEU A 562 11.80 -42.36 -18.85
C LEU A 562 10.51 -43.15 -18.57
N ALA A 563 10.65 -44.34 -17.99
CA ALA A 563 9.50 -45.10 -17.51
C ALA A 563 8.71 -44.28 -16.47
N GLU A 564 7.38 -44.38 -16.54
CA GLU A 564 6.49 -43.70 -15.59
C GLU A 564 6.66 -44.22 -14.17
N ALA A 565 6.46 -43.34 -13.19
CA ALA A 565 6.44 -43.69 -11.78
C ALA A 565 5.31 -44.70 -11.50
N PRO A 566 5.44 -45.60 -10.49
CA PRO A 566 4.43 -46.62 -10.22
C PRO A 566 3.05 -46.04 -9.92
N ARG A 567 3.01 -44.89 -9.24
CA ARG A 567 1.80 -44.22 -8.76
C ARG A 567 1.80 -42.75 -9.18
N SER A 568 0.61 -42.21 -9.42
CA SER A 568 0.42 -40.77 -9.61
C SER A 568 0.56 -40.08 -8.26
N ARG A 569 1.45 -39.11 -8.14
CA ARG A 569 1.65 -38.33 -6.91
C ARG A 569 1.97 -36.87 -7.20
N TYR A 570 1.50 -35.98 -6.33
CA TYR A 570 1.84 -34.56 -6.28
C TYR A 570 2.03 -34.16 -4.80
N ARG A 571 2.63 -32.98 -4.54
CA ARG A 571 2.91 -32.50 -3.17
C ARG A 571 3.76 -33.49 -2.36
N HIS A 572 4.62 -34.22 -3.05
CA HIS A 572 5.52 -35.23 -2.48
C HIS A 572 6.93 -34.66 -2.40
N ALA A 573 7.78 -35.29 -1.59
CA ALA A 573 9.19 -34.94 -1.51
C ALA A 573 10.04 -35.97 -2.26
N ALA A 574 11.19 -35.52 -2.77
CA ALA A 574 12.18 -36.38 -3.40
C ALA A 574 13.58 -36.04 -2.90
N ALA A 575 14.43 -37.05 -2.75
CA ALA A 575 15.85 -36.87 -2.47
C ALA A 575 16.67 -37.99 -3.11
N ALA A 576 17.92 -37.69 -3.47
CA ALA A 576 18.83 -38.65 -4.09
C ALA A 576 19.89 -39.15 -3.11
N VAL A 577 20.12 -40.46 -3.11
CA VAL A 577 21.30 -41.10 -2.48
C VAL A 577 21.99 -41.93 -3.56
N GLY A 578 23.21 -41.52 -3.92
CA GLY A 578 23.93 -42.11 -5.04
C GLY A 578 23.15 -41.95 -6.36
N GLY A 579 23.04 -43.03 -7.15
CA GLY A 579 22.29 -43.06 -8.41
C GLY A 579 20.80 -43.41 -8.24
N ARG A 580 20.19 -43.12 -7.08
CA ARG A 580 18.79 -43.46 -6.78
C ARG A 580 18.05 -42.27 -6.22
N ILE A 581 16.85 -42.02 -6.74
CA ILE A 581 15.93 -40.98 -6.27
C ILE A 581 14.77 -41.66 -5.55
N TYR A 582 14.50 -41.24 -4.33
CA TYR A 582 13.45 -41.78 -3.46
C TYR A 582 12.32 -40.76 -3.33
N LEU A 583 11.08 -41.18 -3.53
CA LEU A 583 9.87 -40.36 -3.39
C LEU A 583 9.16 -40.70 -2.08
N PHE A 584 8.85 -39.68 -1.29
CA PHE A 584 8.17 -39.81 0.00
C PHE A 584 6.88 -39.01 0.03
N GLY A 585 5.85 -39.58 0.66
CA GLY A 585 4.59 -38.89 0.91
C GLY A 585 3.91 -38.33 -0.34
N GLY A 586 3.21 -37.22 -0.14
CA GLY A 586 2.31 -36.61 -1.10
C GLY A 586 0.96 -37.30 -1.17
N CYS A 587 0.11 -36.81 -2.09
CA CYS A 587 -1.28 -37.22 -2.17
C CYS A 587 -1.62 -37.90 -3.50
N ALA A 588 -2.61 -38.79 -3.45
CA ALA A 588 -3.37 -39.22 -4.61
C ALA A 588 -4.46 -38.19 -4.97
N ILE A 589 -5.23 -38.44 -6.03
CA ILE A 589 -6.23 -37.50 -6.55
C ILE A 589 -7.41 -37.28 -5.59
N ASP A 590 -7.68 -38.26 -4.73
CA ASP A 590 -8.69 -38.20 -3.66
C ASP A 590 -8.13 -37.58 -2.37
N ASP A 591 -6.95 -36.97 -2.44
CA ASP A 591 -6.22 -36.34 -1.35
C ASP A 591 -5.77 -37.32 -0.23
N SER A 592 -5.82 -38.63 -0.49
CA SER A 592 -5.27 -39.64 0.41
C SER A 592 -3.73 -39.64 0.37
N ILE A 593 -3.11 -39.80 1.54
CA ILE A 593 -1.64 -39.83 1.67
C ILE A 593 -1.07 -41.11 1.05
N ILE A 594 -0.04 -40.95 0.22
CA ILE A 594 0.72 -42.06 -0.34
C ILE A 594 1.86 -42.42 0.62
N THR A 595 1.75 -43.60 1.24
CA THR A 595 2.77 -44.10 2.17
C THR A 595 3.90 -44.86 1.47
N ASP A 596 3.74 -45.25 0.22
CA ASP A 596 4.74 -46.02 -0.54
C ASP A 596 5.96 -45.19 -0.91
N ILE A 597 7.15 -45.76 -0.68
CA ILE A 597 8.44 -45.17 -1.03
C ILE A 597 8.85 -45.70 -2.39
N ASP A 598 8.60 -44.91 -3.44
CA ASP A 598 8.97 -45.26 -4.81
C ASP A 598 10.38 -44.79 -5.13
N VAL A 599 11.14 -45.62 -5.85
CA VAL A 599 12.56 -45.41 -6.12
C VAL A 599 12.86 -45.52 -7.60
N LEU A 600 13.46 -44.47 -8.15
CA LEU A 600 14.02 -44.46 -9.50
C LEU A 600 15.51 -44.76 -9.44
N ASP A 601 15.93 -45.83 -10.12
CA ASP A 601 17.34 -46.06 -10.41
C ASP A 601 17.73 -45.26 -11.65
N THR A 602 18.56 -44.22 -11.47
CA THR A 602 18.89 -43.25 -12.52
C THR A 602 19.83 -43.80 -13.58
N THR A 603 20.49 -44.94 -13.30
CA THR A 603 21.37 -45.63 -14.25
C THR A 603 20.57 -46.48 -15.23
N THR A 604 19.55 -47.17 -14.74
CA THR A 604 18.70 -48.06 -15.56
C THR A 604 17.42 -47.40 -16.05
N GLY A 605 17.03 -46.26 -15.47
CA GLY A 605 15.76 -45.58 -15.73
C GLY A 605 14.53 -46.36 -15.25
N ARG A 606 14.72 -47.31 -14.31
CA ARG A 606 13.66 -48.21 -13.83
C ARG A 606 13.18 -47.84 -12.44
N TRP A 607 11.88 -48.01 -12.24
CA TRP A 607 11.21 -47.82 -10.96
C TRP A 607 11.14 -49.11 -10.15
N SER A 608 11.14 -48.95 -8.83
CA SER A 608 10.86 -49.98 -7.83
C SER A 608 10.18 -49.34 -6.61
N THR A 609 9.70 -50.14 -5.65
CA THR A 609 9.17 -49.66 -4.37
C THR A 609 10.01 -50.24 -3.24
N ALA A 610 10.58 -49.39 -2.38
CA ALA A 610 11.51 -49.79 -1.32
C ALA A 610 10.82 -50.19 0.00
N GLY A 611 9.56 -49.77 0.19
CA GLY A 611 8.80 -50.02 1.41
C GLY A 611 7.69 -49.00 1.58
N ASN A 612 7.20 -48.86 2.82
CA ASN A 612 6.21 -47.87 3.18
C ASN A 612 6.63 -47.07 4.43
N TRP A 613 6.09 -45.85 4.54
CA TRP A 613 6.17 -45.00 5.71
C TRP A 613 4.74 -44.62 6.14
N PRO A 614 4.17 -45.31 7.15
CA PRO A 614 2.77 -45.13 7.53
C PRO A 614 2.41 -43.72 8.01
N ASN A 615 3.39 -42.97 8.53
CA ASN A 615 3.21 -41.62 9.07
C ASN A 615 3.59 -40.54 8.05
N ALA A 616 3.56 -40.87 6.75
CA ALA A 616 3.84 -39.90 5.70
C ALA A 616 2.86 -38.72 5.71
N THR A 617 3.30 -37.61 5.14
CA THR A 617 2.56 -36.34 5.06
C THR A 617 2.48 -35.84 3.61
N SER A 618 1.58 -34.89 3.36
CA SER A 618 1.56 -34.10 2.12
C SER A 618 2.37 -32.82 2.29
N ASP A 619 2.80 -32.19 1.19
CA ASP A 619 3.45 -30.87 1.21
C ASP A 619 4.70 -30.82 2.10
N LEU A 620 5.36 -31.98 2.18
CA LEU A 620 6.57 -32.23 2.95
C LEU A 620 7.83 -31.92 2.14
N SER A 621 8.96 -31.85 2.83
CA SER A 621 10.27 -31.61 2.24
C SER A 621 11.24 -32.74 2.55
N ALA A 622 12.25 -32.92 1.69
CA ALA A 622 13.32 -33.88 1.93
C ALA A 622 14.67 -33.36 1.44
N PHE A 623 15.74 -33.78 2.11
CA PHE A 623 17.12 -33.57 1.66
C PHE A 623 17.99 -34.78 2.01
N ALA A 624 19.07 -35.00 1.26
CA ALA A 624 20.01 -36.08 1.52
C ALA A 624 21.28 -35.57 2.20
N HIS A 625 21.80 -36.34 3.14
CA HIS A 625 23.08 -36.09 3.79
C HIS A 625 23.68 -37.42 4.28
N ASP A 626 24.99 -37.60 4.06
CA ASP A 626 25.76 -38.79 4.46
C ASP A 626 25.08 -40.13 4.14
N GLY A 627 24.59 -40.27 2.90
CA GLY A 627 23.93 -41.48 2.42
C GLY A 627 22.53 -41.75 3.00
N LYS A 628 22.00 -40.83 3.82
CA LYS A 628 20.66 -40.91 4.41
C LYS A 628 19.78 -39.78 3.89
N ILE A 629 18.48 -39.91 4.08
CA ILE A 629 17.48 -38.94 3.64
C ILE A 629 16.71 -38.44 4.85
N TYR A 630 16.70 -37.13 5.05
CA TYR A 630 15.87 -36.46 6.05
C TYR A 630 14.56 -36.06 5.38
N VAL A 631 13.44 -36.39 6.00
CA VAL A 631 12.09 -36.03 5.56
C VAL A 631 11.42 -35.26 6.69
N LEU A 632 10.84 -34.09 6.38
CA LEU A 632 10.39 -33.15 7.39
C LEU A 632 9.11 -32.42 7.02
N GLY A 633 8.34 -32.11 8.06
CA GLY A 633 7.15 -31.27 7.98
C GLY A 633 6.00 -31.87 7.17
N GLY A 634 5.23 -31.00 6.53
CA GLY A 634 4.04 -31.34 5.78
C GLY A 634 2.78 -31.43 6.64
N TYR A 635 1.66 -31.80 6.01
CA TYR A 635 0.36 -31.95 6.66
C TYR A 635 -0.01 -33.41 6.81
N ASN A 636 -0.50 -33.78 8.00
CA ASN A 636 -1.10 -35.09 8.21
C ASN A 636 -2.52 -35.17 7.61
N ARG A 637 -3.09 -36.38 7.57
CA ARG A 637 -4.51 -36.61 7.28
C ARG A 637 -5.12 -37.50 8.38
N PRO A 638 -6.40 -37.32 8.71
CA PRO A 638 -7.35 -36.36 8.13
C PRO A 638 -7.24 -34.94 8.71
N ASP A 639 -6.46 -34.72 9.76
CA ASP A 639 -6.53 -33.49 10.58
C ASP A 639 -5.89 -32.24 9.94
N TYR A 640 -5.09 -32.41 8.88
CA TYR A 640 -4.41 -31.31 8.18
C TYR A 640 -3.57 -30.44 9.13
N LEU A 641 -2.93 -31.09 10.11
CA LEU A 641 -2.01 -30.47 11.07
C LEU A 641 -0.63 -30.36 10.45
N ALA A 642 -0.04 -29.18 10.58
CA ALA A 642 1.32 -28.88 10.18
C ALA A 642 2.29 -29.57 11.15
N MET A 643 3.11 -30.47 10.62
CA MET A 643 3.96 -31.35 11.43
C MET A 643 5.30 -30.70 11.74
N THR A 644 5.83 -30.93 12.95
CA THR A 644 7.21 -30.60 13.34
C THR A 644 8.17 -31.77 13.11
N THR A 645 7.63 -32.96 12.83
CA THR A 645 8.39 -34.21 12.80
C THR A 645 9.47 -34.19 11.73
N VAL A 646 10.66 -34.67 12.09
CA VAL A 646 11.77 -34.94 11.17
C VAL A 646 12.17 -36.40 11.32
N MET A 647 12.10 -37.14 10.22
CA MET A 647 12.48 -38.55 10.15
C MET A 647 13.71 -38.72 9.27
N VAL A 648 14.58 -39.65 9.63
CA VAL A 648 15.75 -40.05 8.86
C VAL A 648 15.54 -41.44 8.29
N PHE A 649 15.60 -41.54 6.97
CA PHE A 649 15.56 -42.78 6.21
C PHE A 649 16.97 -43.22 5.81
N ASP A 650 17.35 -44.43 6.21
CA ASP A 650 18.58 -45.10 5.80
C ASP A 650 18.29 -46.14 4.70
N PRO A 651 18.59 -45.83 3.43
CA PRO A 651 18.30 -46.72 2.31
C PRO A 651 19.14 -48.00 2.30
N SER A 652 20.16 -48.13 3.16
CA SER A 652 20.95 -49.35 3.31
C SER A 652 20.25 -50.42 4.17
N GLN A 653 19.19 -50.03 4.88
CA GLN A 653 18.42 -50.90 5.77
C GLN A 653 17.05 -51.22 5.17
N SER A 654 16.26 -52.04 5.87
CA SER A 654 14.93 -52.46 5.40
C SER A 654 13.92 -52.51 6.53
N GLY A 655 12.65 -52.34 6.19
CA GLY A 655 11.55 -52.34 7.16
C GLY A 655 11.67 -51.18 8.16
N SER A 656 11.29 -51.42 9.42
CA SER A 656 11.31 -50.40 10.47
C SER A 656 12.71 -49.94 10.86
N ALA A 657 13.74 -50.76 10.65
CA ALA A 657 15.13 -50.40 10.95
C ALA A 657 15.64 -49.26 10.05
N ALA A 658 15.06 -49.10 8.85
CA ALA A 658 15.41 -48.01 7.95
C ALA A 658 15.00 -46.62 8.44
N TRP A 659 14.28 -46.50 9.56
CA TRP A 659 13.78 -45.23 10.08
C TRP A 659 14.33 -44.91 11.46
N SER A 660 14.72 -43.65 11.65
CA SER A 660 15.08 -43.08 12.95
C SER A 660 14.57 -41.65 13.06
N GLU A 661 14.42 -41.15 14.28
CA GLU A 661 13.98 -39.77 14.54
C GLU A 661 15.17 -38.82 14.57
N ALA A 662 14.96 -37.61 14.04
CA ALA A 662 15.83 -36.46 14.22
C ALA A 662 15.12 -35.39 15.07
N PRO A 663 15.83 -34.38 15.59
CA PRO A 663 15.21 -33.27 16.30
C PRO A 663 14.09 -32.65 15.47
N SER A 664 12.95 -32.42 16.12
CA SER A 664 11.80 -31.79 15.50
C SER A 664 12.08 -30.32 15.17
N LEU A 665 11.40 -29.81 14.14
CA LEU A 665 11.34 -28.39 13.84
C LEU A 665 10.77 -27.62 15.04
N LEU A 666 11.18 -26.36 15.20
CA LEU A 666 10.69 -25.47 16.24
C LEU A 666 9.20 -25.15 16.05
N GLN A 667 8.76 -25.08 14.79
CA GLN A 667 7.35 -24.90 14.44
C GLN A 667 6.92 -25.82 13.30
N GLY A 668 5.70 -26.37 13.42
CA GLY A 668 5.11 -27.25 12.42
C GLY A 668 4.74 -26.46 11.16
N ARG A 669 5.10 -27.00 10.00
CA ARG A 669 4.94 -26.33 8.71
C ARG A 669 4.71 -27.34 7.57
N GLY A 670 3.83 -27.01 6.63
CA GLY A 670 3.82 -27.62 5.29
C GLY A 670 4.00 -26.55 4.22
N ASP A 671 4.08 -26.95 2.96
CA ASP A 671 4.51 -26.08 1.84
C ASP A 671 5.87 -25.39 2.12
N ALA A 672 6.64 -26.00 3.02
CA ALA A 672 7.96 -25.56 3.43
C ALA A 672 8.98 -26.08 2.42
N ALA A 673 10.05 -25.31 2.24
CA ALA A 673 11.19 -25.74 1.46
C ALA A 673 12.29 -26.22 2.41
N ALA A 674 13.02 -27.27 2.00
CA ALA A 674 14.25 -27.68 2.64
C ALA A 674 15.40 -27.75 1.63
N ALA A 675 16.59 -27.42 2.10
CA ALA A 675 17.81 -27.47 1.31
C ALA A 675 19.02 -27.74 2.21
N ILE A 676 20.17 -28.00 1.61
CA ILE A 676 21.43 -28.26 2.34
C ILE A 676 22.59 -27.52 1.67
N SER A 677 23.41 -26.84 2.47
CA SER A 677 24.68 -26.22 2.06
C SER A 677 25.79 -26.69 3.00
N GLY A 678 26.66 -27.58 2.52
CA GLY A 678 27.68 -28.21 3.36
C GLY A 678 27.05 -29.01 4.52
N GLU A 679 27.39 -28.63 5.75
CA GLU A 679 26.90 -29.24 7.00
C GLU A 679 25.68 -28.52 7.60
N VAL A 680 25.04 -27.64 6.82
CA VAL A 680 23.88 -26.86 7.28
C VAL A 680 22.65 -27.24 6.46
N ALA A 681 21.65 -27.81 7.13
CA ALA A 681 20.33 -28.00 6.56
C ALA A 681 19.42 -26.82 6.91
N PHE A 682 18.53 -26.48 5.99
CA PHE A 682 17.57 -25.37 6.11
C PHE A 682 16.15 -25.90 6.02
N ALA A 683 15.24 -25.34 6.80
CA ALA A 683 13.80 -25.51 6.67
C ALA A 683 13.14 -24.13 6.78
N LEU A 684 12.34 -23.73 5.79
CA LEU A 684 11.90 -22.34 5.70
C LEU A 684 10.52 -22.10 5.09
N GLY A 685 9.91 -20.99 5.54
CA GLY A 685 8.57 -20.53 5.18
C GLY A 685 7.50 -21.62 5.29
N GLY A 686 6.52 -21.57 4.37
CA GLY A 686 5.38 -22.50 4.37
C GLY A 686 4.20 -21.94 5.17
N PHE A 687 3.25 -22.80 5.55
CA PHE A 687 2.11 -22.42 6.38
C PHE A 687 2.05 -23.23 7.67
N HIS A 688 1.62 -22.54 8.73
CA HIS A 688 1.28 -23.18 9.99
C HIS A 688 -0.20 -23.60 9.99
N HIS A 689 -0.52 -24.65 10.74
CA HIS A 689 -1.90 -25.12 10.88
C HIS A 689 -2.81 -24.00 11.39
N GLY A 690 -3.99 -23.88 10.78
CA GLY A 690 -5.01 -22.90 11.16
C GLY A 690 -4.68 -21.46 10.77
N ASN A 691 -3.56 -21.22 10.07
CA ASN A 691 -3.13 -19.89 9.64
C ASN A 691 -2.80 -19.82 8.14
N TRP A 692 -3.70 -20.34 7.31
CA TRP A 692 -3.54 -20.44 5.85
C TRP A 692 -3.53 -19.09 5.12
N SER A 693 -4.01 -18.05 5.80
CA SER A 693 -4.06 -16.67 5.28
C SER A 693 -2.72 -15.95 5.41
N TYR A 694 -1.77 -16.51 6.17
CA TYR A 694 -0.49 -15.86 6.44
C TYR A 694 0.66 -16.88 6.29
N PRO A 695 1.42 -16.82 5.18
CA PRO A 695 2.63 -17.64 5.06
C PRO A 695 3.68 -17.22 6.09
N MET A 696 4.64 -18.09 6.33
CA MET A 696 5.75 -17.87 7.25
C MET A 696 6.98 -17.30 6.52
N ASP A 697 7.74 -16.46 7.23
CA ASP A 697 9.09 -15.97 6.86
C ASP A 697 10.23 -16.69 7.60
N HIS A 698 9.88 -17.57 8.54
CA HIS A 698 10.84 -18.16 9.47
C HIS A 698 11.81 -19.11 8.77
N LEU A 699 13.10 -18.95 9.07
CA LEU A 699 14.20 -19.81 8.67
C LEU A 699 14.72 -20.58 9.88
N GLU A 700 14.67 -21.91 9.81
CA GLU A 700 15.32 -22.79 10.77
C GLU A 700 16.53 -23.48 10.13
N VAL A 701 17.62 -23.61 10.90
CA VAL A 701 18.83 -24.33 10.48
C VAL A 701 19.18 -25.45 11.44
N LEU A 702 19.64 -26.57 10.88
CA LEU A 702 20.21 -27.69 11.62
C LEU A 702 21.67 -27.88 11.20
N PHE A 703 22.56 -27.90 12.19
CA PHE A 703 23.96 -28.23 11.97
C PHE A 703 24.12 -29.75 12.00
N LEU A 704 24.39 -30.37 10.84
CA LEU A 704 24.41 -31.82 10.66
C LEU A 704 25.60 -32.50 11.35
N ASN A 705 26.68 -31.76 11.58
CA ASN A 705 27.80 -32.19 12.42
C ASN A 705 27.48 -32.19 13.93
N ASN A 706 26.34 -31.63 14.34
CA ASN A 706 25.85 -31.60 15.72
C ASN A 706 24.32 -31.63 15.76
N VAL A 707 23.74 -32.72 15.23
CA VAL A 707 22.28 -32.89 15.16
C VAL A 707 21.64 -32.78 16.54
N GLU A 708 22.29 -33.27 17.60
CA GLU A 708 21.79 -33.17 18.99
C GLU A 708 21.55 -31.72 19.47
N GLY A 709 22.22 -30.74 18.84
CA GLY A 709 22.00 -29.33 19.11
C GLY A 709 20.64 -28.78 18.65
N GLY A 710 19.88 -29.56 17.88
CA GLY A 710 18.54 -29.23 17.41
C GLY A 710 18.48 -28.15 16.34
N TRP A 711 17.27 -27.92 15.82
CA TRP A 711 16.99 -26.82 14.90
C TRP A 711 17.07 -25.47 15.62
N LYS A 712 17.58 -24.46 14.92
CA LYS A 712 17.76 -23.11 15.45
C LYS A 712 17.20 -22.09 14.47
N GLU A 713 16.48 -21.12 15.00
CA GLU A 713 16.02 -19.98 14.22
C GLU A 713 17.19 -19.09 13.78
N ARG A 714 17.07 -18.53 12.58
CA ARG A 714 17.99 -17.56 11.97
C ARG A 714 17.24 -16.32 11.51
N THR A 715 17.98 -15.36 10.96
CA THR A 715 17.37 -14.18 10.37
C THR A 715 16.27 -14.59 9.39
N THR A 716 15.06 -14.07 9.62
CA THR A 716 13.87 -14.37 8.81
C THR A 716 14.00 -13.79 7.41
N MET A 717 13.29 -14.37 6.44
CA MET A 717 13.15 -13.78 5.11
C MET A 717 12.55 -12.38 5.19
N ASP A 718 12.88 -11.52 4.22
CA ASP A 718 12.26 -10.20 4.06
C ASP A 718 10.76 -10.33 3.69
N VAL A 719 10.41 -11.39 2.94
CA VAL A 719 9.04 -11.68 2.50
C VAL A 719 8.61 -13.07 2.94
N ALA A 720 7.52 -13.13 3.72
CA ALA A 720 6.87 -14.37 4.11
C ALA A 720 6.22 -15.08 2.91
N ARG A 721 6.47 -16.39 2.76
CA ARG A 721 6.11 -17.13 1.53
C ARG A 721 5.87 -18.63 1.69
N GLY A 722 4.79 -19.10 1.07
CA GLY A 722 4.47 -20.51 0.83
C GLY A 722 4.81 -20.94 -0.60
N ASP A 723 4.70 -22.24 -0.92
CA ASP A 723 4.75 -22.79 -2.30
C ASP A 723 5.90 -22.26 -3.18
N LYS A 724 7.06 -22.03 -2.56
CA LYS A 724 8.29 -21.48 -3.16
C LYS A 724 9.24 -22.57 -3.61
N ALA A 725 10.18 -22.20 -4.46
CA ALA A 725 11.32 -23.04 -4.77
C ALA A 725 12.56 -22.63 -3.96
N ALA A 726 13.40 -23.59 -3.60
CA ALA A 726 14.66 -23.34 -2.91
C ALA A 726 15.79 -24.15 -3.55
N ALA A 727 16.97 -23.56 -3.65
CA ALA A 727 18.17 -24.24 -4.12
C ALA A 727 19.42 -23.61 -3.53
N VAL A 728 20.50 -24.37 -3.39
CA VAL A 728 21.80 -23.85 -2.94
C VAL A 728 22.71 -23.69 -4.15
N LEU A 729 23.23 -22.48 -4.34
CA LEU A 729 24.18 -22.15 -5.40
C LEU A 729 25.30 -21.31 -4.80
N ASN A 730 26.55 -21.62 -5.17
CA ASN A 730 27.74 -20.94 -4.66
C ASN A 730 27.83 -20.86 -3.12
N GLY A 731 27.29 -21.89 -2.44
CA GLY A 731 27.27 -22.00 -0.98
C GLY A 731 26.15 -21.21 -0.28
N MET A 732 25.35 -20.46 -1.03
CA MET A 732 24.26 -19.63 -0.51
C MET A 732 22.90 -20.23 -0.85
N LEU A 733 21.95 -20.07 0.06
CA LEU A 733 20.58 -20.54 -0.11
C LEU A 733 19.79 -19.50 -0.90
N HIS A 734 19.29 -19.89 -2.07
CA HIS A 734 18.43 -19.07 -2.91
C HIS A 734 16.99 -19.50 -2.76
N ILE A 735 16.12 -18.56 -2.42
CA ILE A 735 14.69 -18.74 -2.28
C ILE A 735 14.01 -17.99 -3.39
N VAL A 736 13.29 -18.72 -4.23
CA VAL A 736 12.84 -18.25 -5.53
C VAL A 736 11.32 -18.22 -5.54
N GLY A 737 10.74 -17.01 -5.68
CA GLY A 737 9.31 -16.78 -5.83
C GLY A 737 8.46 -17.43 -4.73
N GLY A 738 7.33 -18.02 -5.12
CA GLY A 738 6.35 -18.64 -4.23
C GLY A 738 5.06 -17.85 -4.17
N GLU A 739 4.27 -18.03 -3.12
CA GLU A 739 3.02 -17.30 -2.92
C GLU A 739 2.99 -16.51 -1.61
N SER A 740 2.26 -15.40 -1.67
CA SER A 740 1.70 -14.71 -0.51
C SER A 740 0.17 -14.65 -0.61
N LYS A 741 -0.48 -14.11 0.40
CA LYS A 741 -1.94 -13.91 0.41
C LYS A 741 -2.29 -12.42 0.37
N ASN A 742 -3.26 -12.05 -0.46
CA ASN A 742 -3.83 -10.70 -0.43
C ASN A 742 -4.92 -10.59 0.68
N PRO A 743 -5.51 -9.40 0.93
CA PRO A 743 -6.56 -9.25 1.95
C PRO A 743 -7.83 -10.09 1.72
N ALA A 744 -8.04 -10.62 0.51
CA ALA A 744 -9.11 -11.56 0.19
C ALA A 744 -8.68 -13.03 0.32
N GLU A 745 -7.52 -13.29 0.97
CA GLU A 745 -6.91 -14.61 1.18
C GLU A 745 -6.53 -15.35 -0.12
N GLN A 746 -6.53 -14.63 -1.25
CA GLN A 746 -6.13 -15.18 -2.53
C GLN A 746 -4.62 -15.33 -2.63
N SER A 747 -4.18 -16.47 -3.16
CA SER A 747 -2.78 -16.71 -3.53
C SER A 747 -2.32 -15.75 -4.62
N VAL A 748 -1.25 -15.01 -4.33
CA VAL A 748 -0.57 -14.09 -5.24
C VAL A 748 0.89 -14.53 -5.39
N ALA A 749 1.32 -14.73 -6.63
CA ALA A 749 2.69 -15.15 -6.93
C ALA A 749 3.71 -14.04 -6.61
N LEU A 750 4.77 -14.40 -5.89
CA LEU A 750 5.94 -13.57 -5.59
C LEU A 750 7.00 -13.75 -6.67
N MET A 751 7.61 -12.65 -7.09
CA MET A 751 8.59 -12.66 -8.19
C MET A 751 10.03 -12.60 -7.71
N ASP A 752 10.24 -12.16 -6.49
CA ASP A 752 11.56 -11.87 -5.93
C ASP A 752 12.32 -13.13 -5.53
N VAL A 753 13.63 -13.03 -5.64
CA VAL A 753 14.60 -14.04 -5.21
C VAL A 753 15.36 -13.48 -4.01
N GLU A 754 15.30 -14.18 -2.88
CA GLU A 754 16.06 -13.84 -1.69
C GLU A 754 17.22 -14.83 -1.52
N VAL A 755 18.43 -14.31 -1.28
CA VAL A 755 19.67 -15.10 -1.16
C VAL A 755 20.22 -14.99 0.24
N TYR A 756 20.33 -16.10 0.95
CA TYR A 756 20.79 -16.15 2.33
C TYR A 756 22.24 -16.65 2.43
N ASP A 757 23.07 -15.87 3.13
CA ASP A 757 24.41 -16.26 3.51
C ASP A 757 24.45 -16.69 4.99
N THR A 758 24.80 -17.96 5.20
CA THR A 758 24.99 -18.52 6.55
C THR A 758 26.11 -17.89 7.36
N VAL A 759 27.11 -17.28 6.72
CA VAL A 759 28.28 -16.73 7.41
C VAL A 759 27.93 -15.40 8.06
N THR A 760 27.24 -14.54 7.31
CA THR A 760 26.81 -13.22 7.78
C THR A 760 25.43 -13.23 8.44
N ASP A 761 24.66 -14.32 8.33
CA ASP A 761 23.28 -14.42 8.81
C ASP A 761 22.43 -13.28 8.23
N SER A 762 22.48 -13.14 6.90
CA SER A 762 21.90 -11.99 6.19
C SER A 762 21.30 -12.41 4.84
N TRP A 763 20.24 -11.72 4.45
CA TRP A 763 19.56 -11.86 3.17
C TRP A 763 20.00 -10.79 2.17
N TYR A 764 20.08 -11.18 0.90
CA TYR A 764 20.46 -10.35 -0.23
C TYR A 764 19.42 -10.48 -1.34
N ASP A 765 19.24 -9.41 -2.12
CA ASP A 765 18.38 -9.41 -3.30
C ASP A 765 19.05 -10.15 -4.46
N GLY A 766 18.47 -11.29 -4.85
CA GLY A 766 18.85 -12.09 -6.02
C GLY A 766 18.09 -11.73 -7.29
N GLY A 767 17.41 -10.58 -7.30
CA GLY A 767 16.60 -10.09 -8.41
C GLY A 767 15.22 -10.74 -8.47
N SER A 768 14.65 -10.84 -9.68
CA SER A 768 13.29 -11.36 -9.87
C SER A 768 13.22 -12.41 -10.96
N ILE A 769 12.36 -13.42 -10.75
CA ILE A 769 12.06 -14.44 -11.75
C ILE A 769 11.35 -13.83 -12.97
N PRO A 770 11.55 -14.35 -14.20
CA PRO A 770 10.98 -13.77 -15.41
C PRO A 770 9.45 -13.92 -15.56
N SER A 771 8.81 -14.82 -14.81
CA SER A 771 7.39 -15.15 -14.99
C SER A 771 6.68 -15.45 -13.68
N HIS A 772 5.39 -15.10 -13.62
CA HIS A 772 4.59 -15.32 -12.42
C HIS A 772 4.32 -16.79 -12.16
N ARG A 773 4.82 -17.29 -11.02
CA ARG A 773 4.61 -18.68 -10.61
C ARG A 773 4.72 -18.94 -9.11
N PHE A 774 3.98 -19.94 -8.65
CA PHE A 774 4.09 -20.61 -7.35
C PHE A 774 3.84 -22.13 -7.55
N ARG A 775 4.07 -22.98 -6.54
CA ARG A 775 3.99 -24.46 -6.65
C ARG A 775 4.90 -25.05 -7.73
N PHE A 776 6.07 -24.46 -7.90
CA PHE A 776 7.12 -24.89 -8.82
C PHE A 776 8.34 -25.39 -8.04
N VAL A 777 9.30 -25.97 -8.76
CA VAL A 777 10.51 -26.54 -8.16
C VAL A 777 11.77 -25.91 -8.72
N ALA A 778 12.83 -25.95 -7.92
CA ALA A 778 14.17 -25.56 -8.31
C ALA A 778 15.14 -26.73 -8.18
N ALA A 779 16.15 -26.77 -9.04
CA ALA A 779 17.29 -27.68 -8.91
C ALA A 779 18.57 -26.93 -9.30
N ALA A 780 19.58 -27.01 -8.44
CA ALA A 780 20.91 -26.46 -8.74
C ALA A 780 21.76 -27.50 -9.48
N LEU A 781 22.46 -27.06 -10.52
CA LEU A 781 23.49 -27.83 -11.21
C LEU A 781 24.54 -26.88 -11.81
N GLY A 782 25.81 -27.13 -11.50
CA GLY A 782 26.93 -26.32 -11.99
C GLY A 782 26.87 -24.89 -11.45
N ASP A 783 26.87 -23.92 -12.37
CA ASP A 783 26.82 -22.49 -12.08
C ASP A 783 25.38 -21.93 -12.07
N SER A 784 24.38 -22.81 -11.98
CA SER A 784 22.99 -22.44 -12.28
C SER A 784 21.96 -23.09 -11.37
N ILE A 785 20.85 -22.39 -11.16
CA ILE A 785 19.58 -22.92 -10.66
C ILE A 785 18.59 -22.98 -11.82
N TYR A 786 17.86 -24.08 -11.94
CA TYR A 786 16.82 -24.27 -12.94
C TYR A 786 15.47 -24.36 -12.23
N ILE A 787 14.48 -23.61 -12.70
CA ILE A 787 13.12 -23.65 -12.19
C ILE A 787 12.17 -24.23 -13.24
N PHE A 788 11.24 -25.08 -12.79
CA PHE A 788 10.41 -25.90 -13.68
C PHE A 788 8.93 -25.79 -13.31
N GLY A 789 8.09 -25.46 -14.29
CA GLY A 789 6.63 -25.52 -14.18
C GLY A 789 6.07 -24.56 -13.13
N GLY A 790 5.03 -25.01 -12.43
CA GLY A 790 4.27 -24.23 -11.45
C GLY A 790 2.88 -23.84 -11.90
N GLN A 791 2.27 -22.94 -11.15
CA GLN A 791 0.97 -22.34 -11.43
C GLN A 791 1.13 -20.87 -11.77
N GLY A 792 0.50 -20.43 -12.85
CA GLY A 792 0.47 -19.03 -13.27
C GLY A 792 -0.52 -18.20 -12.48
N SER A 793 -0.75 -16.96 -12.92
CA SER A 793 -1.73 -16.06 -12.30
C SER A 793 -3.17 -16.57 -12.44
N LEU A 794 -4.01 -16.23 -11.46
CA LEU A 794 -5.44 -16.55 -11.48
C LEU A 794 -6.11 -16.06 -12.76
N MET A 795 -6.86 -16.95 -13.41
CA MET A 795 -7.79 -16.64 -14.48
C MET A 795 -9.23 -16.67 -13.94
N GLY A 796 -9.99 -15.60 -14.16
CA GLY A 796 -11.34 -15.44 -13.59
C GLY A 796 -11.33 -14.72 -12.24
N SER A 797 -12.45 -14.82 -11.50
CA SER A 797 -12.61 -14.19 -10.19
C SER A 797 -12.37 -15.21 -9.07
N TYR A 798 -11.60 -14.83 -8.05
CA TYR A 798 -11.25 -15.71 -6.95
C TYR A 798 -12.51 -16.27 -6.28
N GLY A 799 -12.53 -17.58 -6.01
CA GLY A 799 -13.66 -18.25 -5.36
C GLY A 799 -14.90 -18.44 -6.24
N MET A 800 -14.82 -18.16 -7.54
CA MET A 800 -15.94 -18.31 -8.47
C MET A 800 -15.77 -19.52 -9.37
N VAL A 801 -16.87 -20.24 -9.63
CA VAL A 801 -16.93 -21.36 -10.58
C VAL A 801 -16.36 -20.94 -11.93
N GLY A 802 -15.47 -21.76 -12.48
CA GLY A 802 -14.79 -21.50 -13.75
C GLY A 802 -13.55 -20.61 -13.63
N SER A 803 -13.22 -20.11 -12.45
CA SER A 803 -11.89 -19.55 -12.18
C SER A 803 -10.85 -20.66 -11.99
N LYS A 804 -9.60 -20.38 -12.36
CA LYS A 804 -8.52 -21.37 -12.27
C LYS A 804 -7.13 -20.78 -12.23
N TYR A 805 -6.20 -21.52 -11.63
CA TYR A 805 -4.77 -21.30 -11.74
C TYR A 805 -4.19 -22.20 -12.84
N PRO A 806 -3.68 -21.63 -13.95
CA PRO A 806 -3.18 -22.41 -15.07
C PRO A 806 -1.86 -23.09 -14.71
N VAL A 807 -1.69 -24.36 -15.07
CA VAL A 807 -0.42 -25.06 -14.87
C VAL A 807 0.55 -24.73 -16.00
N LEU A 808 1.83 -24.56 -15.66
CA LEU A 808 2.88 -24.09 -16.56
C LEU A 808 3.82 -25.23 -16.99
N ASP A 809 4.37 -25.09 -18.21
CA ASP A 809 5.48 -25.89 -18.75
C ASP A 809 6.78 -25.08 -18.86
N THR A 810 6.76 -23.83 -18.43
CA THR A 810 7.87 -22.90 -18.59
C THR A 810 9.08 -23.30 -17.74
N VAL A 811 10.26 -23.22 -18.33
CA VAL A 811 11.54 -23.53 -17.68
C VAL A 811 12.50 -22.37 -17.83
N GLU A 812 13.10 -21.97 -16.71
CA GLU A 812 13.98 -20.81 -16.63
C GLU A 812 15.23 -21.18 -15.84
N GLN A 813 16.37 -20.66 -16.30
CA GLN A 813 17.69 -20.89 -15.72
C GLN A 813 18.20 -19.58 -15.12
N TYR A 814 18.49 -19.59 -13.82
CA TYR A 814 19.26 -18.57 -13.11
C TYR A 814 20.72 -18.98 -13.14
N ARG A 815 21.52 -18.40 -14.03
CA ARG A 815 22.97 -18.60 -14.09
C ARG A 815 23.66 -17.55 -13.22
N GLU A 816 24.58 -17.96 -12.35
CA GLU A 816 25.31 -17.05 -11.47
C GLU A 816 26.83 -17.24 -11.59
N THR A 817 27.55 -16.12 -11.62
CA THR A 817 29.01 -16.08 -11.63
C THR A 817 29.51 -15.29 -10.44
N VAL A 818 30.64 -15.70 -9.87
CA VAL A 818 31.24 -15.07 -8.68
C VAL A 818 32.61 -14.52 -9.03
N ALA A 819 32.85 -13.25 -8.71
CA ALA A 819 34.13 -12.58 -8.93
C ALA A 819 34.60 -11.81 -7.67
N PRO A 820 35.92 -11.64 -7.46
CA PRO A 820 36.44 -10.77 -6.39
C PRO A 820 36.01 -9.31 -6.59
N ALA A 821 35.64 -8.64 -5.50
CA ALA A 821 35.42 -7.21 -5.45
C ALA A 821 36.78 -6.49 -5.60
N SER A 822 37.13 -6.11 -6.82
CA SER A 822 38.40 -5.41 -7.09
C SER A 822 38.52 -4.09 -6.30
N VAL A 823 39.60 -3.92 -5.54
CA VAL A 823 39.99 -2.64 -4.93
C VAL A 823 40.40 -1.65 -6.04
N SER A 824 39.57 -0.62 -6.29
CA SER A 824 39.83 0.71 -6.92
C SER A 824 40.94 0.78 -7.99
N VAL A 825 40.69 1.11 -9.27
CA VAL A 825 40.47 2.45 -9.86
C VAL A 825 39.90 2.29 -11.29
N ALA A 826 38.98 3.19 -11.68
CA ALA A 826 38.39 3.38 -13.01
C ALA A 826 37.38 2.30 -13.49
N SER A 827 36.16 2.78 -13.66
CA SER A 827 34.96 2.03 -14.05
C SER A 827 35.14 1.20 -15.35
N PRO A 828 34.77 -0.10 -15.36
CA PRO A 828 34.68 -0.94 -16.56
C PRO A 828 33.68 -0.43 -17.61
N ILE A 829 32.82 0.53 -17.23
CA ILE A 829 31.76 1.09 -18.09
C ILE A 829 32.34 1.75 -19.36
N ARG A 830 33.57 2.27 -19.33
CA ARG A 830 34.20 2.85 -20.53
C ARG A 830 34.56 1.83 -21.61
N ALA A 831 34.98 0.62 -21.25
CA ALA A 831 35.40 -0.39 -22.23
C ALA A 831 34.19 -1.05 -22.93
N THR A 832 33.11 -1.27 -22.18
CA THR A 832 31.86 -1.84 -22.73
C THR A 832 31.13 -0.83 -23.62
N ILE A 833 31.14 0.46 -23.28
CA ILE A 833 30.56 1.52 -24.11
C ILE A 833 31.35 1.71 -25.42
N LEU A 834 32.69 1.66 -25.39
CA LEU A 834 33.51 1.75 -26.61
C LEU A 834 33.36 0.53 -27.54
N GLY A 835 33.17 -0.66 -26.98
CA GLY A 835 32.86 -1.87 -27.75
C GLY A 835 31.50 -1.79 -28.44
N LEU A 836 30.46 -1.39 -27.70
CA LEU A 836 29.09 -1.24 -28.21
C LEU A 836 28.98 -0.17 -29.31
N PHE A 837 29.70 0.95 -29.18
CA PHE A 837 29.75 2.00 -30.20
C PHE A 837 30.40 1.52 -31.52
N SER A 838 31.41 0.65 -31.45
CA SER A 838 32.07 0.14 -32.65
C SER A 838 31.18 -0.79 -33.48
N THR A 839 30.35 -1.60 -32.82
CA THR A 839 29.32 -2.44 -33.47
C THR A 839 28.13 -1.64 -33.98
N LEU A 840 27.71 -0.57 -33.28
CA LEU A 840 26.64 0.31 -33.76
C LEU A 840 27.04 1.08 -35.03
N LEU A 841 28.30 1.53 -35.12
CA LEU A 841 28.84 2.22 -36.30
C LEU A 841 28.98 1.29 -37.52
N ALA A 842 29.18 -0.01 -37.33
CA ALA A 842 29.23 -0.98 -38.41
C ALA A 842 27.83 -1.32 -38.98
N CYS A 843 26.78 -1.26 -38.16
CA CYS A 843 25.40 -1.51 -38.59
C CYS A 843 24.70 -0.28 -39.19
N LEU A 844 25.17 0.94 -38.92
CA LEU A 844 24.62 2.18 -39.49
C LEU A 844 25.20 2.57 -40.87
N GLY A 845 26.04 1.71 -41.44
CA GLY A 845 26.71 1.92 -42.74
C GLY A 845 26.24 1.04 -43.90
N GLN A 846 25.13 0.30 -43.77
CA GLN A 846 24.52 -0.50 -44.85
C GLN A 846 23.06 -0.16 -45.08
#